data_AF-A0AAV6M0D7-F1
#
_entry.id   AF-A0AAV6M0D7-F1
#
_cell.length_a   1.000
_cell.length_b   1.000
_cell.length_c   1.000
_cell.angle_alpha   90.00
_cell.angle_beta   90.00
_cell.angle_gamma   90.00
#
_symmetry.space_group_name_H-M   'P 1'
#
loop_
_entity.id
_entity.type
_entity.pdbx_description
1 polymer ?
#
loop_
_entity_poly.entity_id
_entity_poly.type
_entity_poly.pdbx_seq_one_letter_code
_entity_poly.pdbx_strand_id
1 'polypeptide(L)'
;MESSTIMASRATTSSVFSFCSNPNSKSTHVKFLAQKPPIPFFETHKCIQSLKSNTQNLSSRFACSAATLSPSSTTELVPFKLHRLIEEFESISEPVDRVKRLLRYASLLPPYSARNDSTRVMGCTAQVWLEVRIDQEGKMRFAADSDSEISKGFCSCLISVLDGALPEDVLRLKTDNLVALNVGLPVRERSRANTWYNVLISIQKRTKGLIAELEGKSPFEAFPSLVVSADGIHAKGSYAEAQATYLFPNDSTVKELVKVLKEKKIGVVAHFYMDPEVQGVLTAARKEWPHIYISDSLVMADMAVKMAKDGCQFVAVLGVDFMSENVRAILDQAGFGEVGVYRMSDEQISCSLADAAATPSYMSYLEMASREAPSLHVIYINTSLETKAYAHELVPTITCTSSNVMQTILQAFAQVPELNVWYGPDSYMGANIVELLQQMTKMTDDEIAKIHPNHNRDSIRSLLPRLYYYQEGTCIVHHLFGHEVVEKINEMYCDAFLTAHFEVPGEMFALAMEAKRRGMGIVGSTQNILDFIIQRVQEALDRNVNEHLQFVLGTESGMITSIVAAVRNLLSSSKTTSGGAKINVEIVFPVSSDSVTSTSSSSSPGRKSVALGEINLPVVPGVSSGEGCSIHGGCASCPYMKMNSLSSLMKVCQDLPHNKAAISAYEAKRFKLHTVTGKSVADIGCQPILHMRDFQAAKQLPEKLVHQIMNRRNQDSHVNYNMASANGIGRIQGKQPLFSFGVIADVQYADIPDGQSFLGTPRYYRHSILVLKRAVQNWNNQQRLKFVLNFGDIVDGFCPKDQSLNSIKKVVSEFDNFNGLVYHMIGNHCLYNLPRKELLPLLKIPRLEGGHAYYDFSPTPDFRFVVLDGYDISAIGWPKGHPNSVEALKILSQKNPNADKNSPSGLTGLDRRYLMFNGGVGKEQLKWLDSILQEATNLKQKVIVCCHLPLDPGATSFAALLWNYDEVMDLIHSYNCVKVCLAGHNHKGGYAIDSHGIHHRVLEAALECPPGTDAFGYIDVFSDGLYLTATDRMSSSKMLFDSACDCENGYITTSTL
;
A
#
# COMPACT_ATOMS: atom_id res chain seq x y z
N MET A 1 -56.65 36.26 14.67
CA MET A 1 -55.89 37.43 14.16
C MET A 1 -54.73 36.89 13.32
N GLU A 2 -54.90 36.39 12.09
CA GLU A 2 -55.94 36.61 11.06
C GLU A 2 -55.79 37.96 10.32
N SER A 3 -56.21 37.97 9.04
CA SER A 3 -55.99 38.97 7.97
C SER A 3 -54.62 38.87 7.25
N SER A 4 -54.43 38.75 5.92
CA SER A 4 -55.21 39.03 4.66
C SER A 4 -55.10 40.48 4.14
N THR A 5 -54.97 40.87 2.85
CA THR A 5 -54.52 40.32 1.53
C THR A 5 -54.41 41.56 0.56
N ILE A 6 -54.14 41.41 -0.77
CA ILE A 6 -54.51 42.37 -1.87
C ILE A 6 -53.62 43.65 -1.96
N MET A 7 -53.19 44.25 -3.10
CA MET A 7 -53.37 43.99 -4.57
C MET A 7 -52.29 44.69 -5.46
N ALA A 8 -52.16 44.25 -6.74
CA ALA A 8 -52.13 44.98 -8.05
C ALA A 8 -51.62 46.45 -8.22
N SER A 9 -51.38 47.03 -9.43
CA SER A 9 -50.94 46.60 -10.79
C SER A 9 -50.95 47.81 -11.77
N ARG A 10 -50.08 47.86 -12.81
CA ARG A 10 -50.19 48.69 -14.06
C ARG A 10 -49.12 48.23 -15.07
N ALA A 11 -49.25 48.16 -16.42
CA ALA A 11 -50.07 48.83 -17.45
C ALA A 11 -49.58 50.27 -17.81
N THR A 12 -49.42 50.71 -19.08
CA THR A 12 -49.87 50.15 -20.39
C THR A 12 -49.16 50.78 -21.63
N THR A 13 -48.93 49.97 -22.69
CA THR A 13 -48.95 50.22 -24.18
C THR A 13 -48.61 51.56 -24.86
N SER A 14 -47.85 51.50 -25.99
CA SER A 14 -48.24 51.94 -27.38
C SER A 14 -47.05 51.79 -28.38
N SER A 15 -47.02 50.86 -29.36
CA SER A 15 -47.46 50.97 -30.79
C SER A 15 -46.74 52.05 -31.63
N VAL A 16 -46.36 51.89 -32.92
CA VAL A 16 -46.78 50.97 -34.03
C VAL A 16 -45.51 50.45 -34.82
N PHE A 17 -45.36 50.11 -36.13
CA PHE A 17 -46.14 50.09 -37.40
C PHE A 17 -45.56 49.09 -38.46
N SER A 18 -46.35 48.73 -39.48
CA SER A 18 -46.12 48.34 -40.91
C SER A 18 -44.76 47.89 -41.52
N PHE A 19 -44.68 47.07 -42.59
CA PHE A 19 -45.71 46.50 -43.52
C PHE A 19 -45.20 45.24 -44.29
N CYS A 20 -46.07 44.24 -44.55
CA CYS A 20 -46.06 43.22 -45.65
C CYS A 20 -44.82 42.27 -45.84
N SER A 21 -44.92 41.02 -46.35
CA SER A 21 -46.02 40.20 -46.92
C SER A 21 -45.85 38.69 -46.62
N ASN A 22 -46.93 37.90 -46.76
CA ASN A 22 -47.01 36.41 -46.69
C ASN A 22 -47.05 35.83 -48.15
N PRO A 23 -47.22 34.51 -48.45
CA PRO A 23 -47.44 33.29 -47.63
C PRO A 23 -46.35 32.18 -47.87
N ASN A 24 -46.35 30.97 -47.28
CA ASN A 24 -47.46 30.01 -47.18
C ASN A 24 -47.29 28.82 -46.20
N SER A 25 -48.43 28.32 -45.71
CA SER A 25 -48.70 27.00 -45.08
C SER A 25 -47.68 26.41 -44.08
N LYS A 26 -47.79 26.69 -42.78
CA LYS A 26 -48.58 25.93 -41.77
C LYS A 26 -48.10 24.52 -41.42
N SER A 27 -47.76 24.33 -40.14
CA SER A 27 -47.75 23.04 -39.42
C SER A 27 -48.70 23.11 -38.24
N THR A 28 -49.56 22.09 -38.05
CA THR A 28 -50.12 21.59 -36.75
C THR A 28 -51.21 20.54 -37.00
N HIS A 29 -51.05 19.31 -36.45
CA HIS A 29 -52.02 18.58 -35.58
C HIS A 29 -51.89 17.03 -35.59
N VAL A 30 -51.48 16.47 -34.44
CA VAL A 30 -52.21 15.45 -33.62
C VAL A 30 -52.59 14.07 -34.22
N LYS A 31 -52.00 12.99 -33.64
CA LYS A 31 -52.42 11.56 -33.52
C LYS A 31 -52.58 10.68 -34.80
N PHE A 32 -52.03 9.44 -34.79
CA PHE A 32 -52.77 8.20 -34.41
C PHE A 32 -51.88 6.91 -34.42
N LEU A 33 -52.50 5.72 -34.30
CA LEU A 33 -51.93 4.36 -34.08
C LEU A 33 -51.69 3.54 -35.37
N ALA A 34 -50.66 2.68 -35.39
CA ALA A 34 -50.49 1.40 -36.15
C ALA A 34 -49.12 0.77 -35.72
N GLN A 35 -48.87 -0.54 -35.51
CA GLN A 35 -49.11 -1.83 -36.22
C GLN A 35 -48.04 -2.25 -37.29
N LYS A 36 -47.74 -3.57 -37.33
CA LYS A 36 -46.76 -4.34 -38.17
C LYS A 36 -47.12 -4.34 -39.69
N PRO A 37 -46.34 -4.86 -40.69
CA PRO A 37 -45.26 -5.89 -40.73
C PRO A 37 -43.99 -5.43 -41.55
N PRO A 38 -43.12 -6.21 -42.28
CA PRO A 38 -42.97 -7.67 -42.54
C PRO A 38 -41.52 -8.25 -42.40
N ILE A 39 -40.88 -8.76 -43.48
CA ILE A 39 -39.66 -9.61 -43.59
C ILE A 39 -38.95 -9.37 -44.96
N PRO A 40 -37.68 -9.80 -45.20
CA PRO A 40 -37.43 -10.99 -46.05
C PRO A 40 -36.20 -11.87 -45.64
N PHE A 41 -35.79 -12.86 -46.48
CA PHE A 41 -34.87 -13.99 -46.18
C PHE A 41 -34.00 -14.40 -47.42
N PHE A 42 -33.18 -15.48 -47.29
CA PHE A 42 -32.24 -16.13 -48.28
C PHE A 42 -30.78 -15.60 -48.28
N GLU A 43 -29.71 -16.36 -48.65
CA GLU A 43 -29.51 -17.60 -49.45
C GLU A 43 -28.62 -18.69 -48.72
N THR A 44 -28.84 -20.02 -48.87
CA THR A 44 -28.24 -21.05 -49.80
C THR A 44 -26.70 -21.31 -49.71
N HIS A 45 -26.08 -22.49 -50.00
CA HIS A 45 -26.50 -23.89 -50.26
C HIS A 45 -25.27 -24.85 -50.22
N LYS A 46 -25.41 -26.11 -49.73
CA LYS A 46 -24.92 -27.37 -50.39
C LYS A 46 -25.33 -28.65 -49.63
N CYS A 47 -25.13 -29.82 -50.25
CA CYS A 47 -25.77 -31.10 -49.91
C CYS A 47 -24.86 -32.30 -50.24
N ILE A 48 -25.04 -33.45 -49.56
CA ILE A 48 -25.06 -34.80 -50.16
C ILE A 48 -25.76 -35.81 -49.23
N GLN A 49 -26.76 -36.51 -49.80
CA GLN A 49 -27.27 -37.89 -49.61
C GLN A 49 -26.75 -38.72 -48.40
N SER A 50 -27.53 -39.56 -47.70
CA SER A 50 -28.62 -40.49 -48.13
C SER A 50 -29.35 -41.07 -46.87
N LEU A 51 -30.43 -41.90 -46.85
CA LEU A 51 -31.45 -42.41 -47.81
C LEU A 51 -32.63 -43.08 -47.02
N LYS A 52 -33.79 -43.28 -47.68
CA LYS A 52 -34.89 -44.26 -47.39
C LYS A 52 -35.55 -44.39 -45.99
N SER A 53 -36.65 -43.65 -45.85
CA SER A 53 -38.00 -44.12 -45.43
C SER A 53 -38.27 -45.62 -45.14
N ASN A 54 -39.12 -45.90 -44.14
CA ASN A 54 -40.48 -46.44 -44.42
C ASN A 54 -41.53 -46.11 -43.32
N THR A 55 -42.76 -46.61 -43.45
CA THR A 55 -43.99 -46.07 -42.83
C THR A 55 -44.76 -47.01 -41.87
N GLN A 56 -45.74 -46.43 -41.16
CA GLN A 56 -46.99 -47.01 -40.60
C GLN A 56 -47.04 -47.71 -39.22
N ASN A 57 -47.73 -47.02 -38.31
CA ASN A 57 -48.93 -47.43 -37.55
C ASN A 57 -48.96 -48.55 -36.46
N LEU A 58 -49.62 -48.14 -35.36
CA LEU A 58 -50.69 -48.81 -34.59
C LEU A 58 -50.42 -49.43 -33.20
N SER A 59 -51.26 -48.98 -32.25
CA SER A 59 -51.86 -49.70 -31.11
C SER A 59 -50.99 -50.35 -30.02
N SER A 60 -50.91 -49.64 -28.88
CA SER A 60 -51.20 -50.11 -27.52
C SER A 60 -50.66 -51.46 -27.00
N ARG A 61 -49.95 -51.40 -25.86
CA ARG A 61 -50.38 -52.03 -24.58
C ARG A 61 -49.56 -51.50 -23.40
N PHE A 62 -50.16 -51.48 -22.22
CA PHE A 62 -49.44 -51.26 -20.95
C PHE A 62 -48.66 -52.52 -20.58
N ALA A 63 -47.41 -52.35 -20.14
CA ALA A 63 -46.66 -53.32 -19.35
C ALA A 63 -45.69 -52.57 -18.44
N CYS A 64 -45.67 -52.90 -17.15
CA CYS A 64 -44.71 -52.31 -16.21
C CYS A 64 -43.38 -53.06 -16.29
N SER A 65 -42.30 -52.32 -16.53
CA SER A 65 -40.92 -52.78 -16.26
C SER A 65 -40.29 -51.76 -15.32
N ALA A 66 -39.75 -52.22 -14.20
CA ALA A 66 -39.06 -51.35 -13.25
C ALA A 66 -37.77 -50.80 -13.89
N ALA A 67 -37.66 -49.47 -13.96
CA ALA A 67 -36.44 -48.82 -14.41
C ALA A 67 -35.37 -48.96 -13.33
N THR A 68 -34.49 -49.96 -13.46
CA THR A 68 -33.23 -50.00 -12.74
C THR A 68 -32.43 -48.75 -13.14
N LEU A 69 -32.21 -47.84 -12.19
CA LEU A 69 -31.37 -46.67 -12.38
C LEU A 69 -29.90 -47.10 -12.47
N SER A 70 -29.48 -47.49 -13.67
CA SER A 70 -28.06 -47.57 -14.03
C SER A 70 -27.43 -46.19 -13.83
N PRO A 71 -26.34 -46.05 -13.06
CA PRO A 71 -25.74 -44.76 -12.78
C PRO A 71 -25.04 -44.21 -14.03
N SER A 72 -25.73 -43.33 -14.77
CA SER A 72 -25.11 -42.56 -15.84
C SER A 72 -24.09 -41.59 -15.24
N SER A 73 -22.81 -41.76 -15.57
CA SER A 73 -21.69 -40.97 -15.04
C SER A 73 -21.60 -39.56 -15.67
N THR A 74 -22.68 -38.79 -15.56
CA THR A 74 -22.66 -37.35 -15.79
C THR A 74 -22.15 -36.66 -14.54
N THR A 75 -20.88 -36.23 -14.56
CA THR A 75 -20.29 -35.43 -13.49
C THR A 75 -20.97 -34.06 -13.43
N GLU A 76 -21.95 -33.90 -12.54
CA GLU A 76 -22.57 -32.59 -12.29
C GLU A 76 -21.51 -31.60 -11.80
N LEU A 77 -21.30 -30.52 -12.56
CA LEU A 77 -20.34 -29.46 -12.24
C LEU A 77 -20.68 -28.82 -10.88
N VAL A 78 -19.64 -28.48 -10.10
CA VAL A 78 -19.76 -27.90 -8.75
C VAL A 78 -20.75 -26.72 -8.67
N PRO A 79 -20.75 -25.73 -9.59
CA PRO A 79 -21.74 -24.65 -9.57
C PRO A 79 -23.20 -25.12 -9.72
N PHE A 80 -23.47 -26.19 -10.48
CA PHE A 80 -24.82 -26.72 -10.66
C PHE A 80 -25.31 -27.45 -9.39
N LYS A 81 -24.45 -28.29 -8.80
CA LYS A 81 -24.73 -28.93 -7.50
C LYS A 81 -25.03 -27.89 -6.41
N LEU A 82 -24.23 -26.82 -6.37
CA LEU A 82 -24.38 -25.73 -5.41
C LEU A 82 -25.66 -24.91 -5.67
N HIS A 83 -25.96 -24.55 -6.92
CA HIS A 83 -27.16 -23.79 -7.25
C HIS A 83 -28.44 -24.54 -6.86
N ARG A 84 -28.54 -25.84 -7.17
CA ARG A 84 -29.65 -26.70 -6.74
C ARG A 84 -29.80 -26.76 -5.22
N LEU A 85 -28.70 -26.79 -4.47
CA LEU A 85 -28.72 -26.77 -3.01
C LEU A 85 -29.20 -25.40 -2.46
N ILE A 86 -28.79 -24.30 -3.10
CA ILE A 86 -29.25 -22.95 -2.76
C ILE A 86 -30.75 -22.80 -3.02
N GLU A 87 -31.23 -23.13 -4.23
CA GLU A 87 -32.65 -23.11 -4.59
C GLU A 87 -33.50 -23.91 -3.59
N GLU A 88 -33.01 -25.08 -3.17
CA GLU A 88 -33.69 -25.92 -2.18
C GLU A 88 -33.81 -25.23 -0.81
N PHE A 89 -32.73 -24.66 -0.26
CA PHE A 89 -32.77 -23.96 1.03
C PHE A 89 -33.53 -22.63 0.96
N GLU A 90 -33.47 -21.92 -0.17
CA GLU A 90 -34.25 -20.69 -0.40
C GLU A 90 -35.75 -20.96 -0.53
N SER A 91 -36.16 -22.09 -1.13
CA SER A 91 -37.57 -22.48 -1.27
C SER A 91 -38.29 -22.73 0.07
N ILE A 92 -37.54 -22.95 1.16
CA ILE A 92 -38.08 -23.16 2.50
C ILE A 92 -38.17 -21.80 3.21
N SER A 93 -39.39 -21.32 3.48
CA SER A 93 -39.60 -20.05 4.20
C SER A 93 -39.21 -20.15 5.69
N GLU A 94 -39.60 -21.24 6.36
CA GLU A 94 -39.48 -21.36 7.80
C GLU A 94 -38.07 -21.77 8.26
N PRO A 95 -37.39 -20.98 9.13
CA PRO A 95 -36.08 -21.32 9.66
C PRO A 95 -36.03 -22.70 10.35
N VAL A 96 -37.11 -23.07 11.03
CA VAL A 96 -37.24 -24.38 11.70
C VAL A 96 -37.22 -25.54 10.69
N ASP A 97 -37.82 -25.36 9.52
CA ASP A 97 -37.83 -26.40 8.47
C ASP A 97 -36.52 -26.45 7.69
N ARG A 98 -35.82 -25.31 7.52
CA ARG A 98 -34.41 -25.30 7.05
C ARG A 98 -33.52 -26.13 7.98
N VAL A 99 -33.70 -26.01 9.29
CA VAL A 99 -32.98 -26.84 10.29
C VAL A 99 -33.38 -28.32 10.19
N LYS A 100 -34.66 -28.67 10.02
CA LYS A 100 -35.06 -30.07 9.79
C LYS A 100 -34.44 -30.64 8.51
N ARG A 101 -34.38 -29.85 7.42
CA ARG A 101 -33.75 -30.28 6.16
C ARG A 101 -32.24 -30.49 6.34
N LEU A 102 -31.57 -29.60 7.07
CA LEU A 102 -30.16 -29.72 7.43
C LEU A 102 -29.86 -30.96 8.28
N LEU A 103 -30.70 -31.27 9.28
CA LEU A 103 -30.57 -32.49 10.08
C LEU A 103 -30.80 -33.76 9.24
N ARG A 104 -31.67 -33.70 8.22
CA ARG A 104 -31.78 -34.78 7.23
C ARG A 104 -30.49 -34.94 6.42
N TYR A 105 -29.80 -33.85 6.06
CA TYR A 105 -28.44 -33.95 5.48
C TYR A 105 -27.45 -34.58 6.48
N ALA A 106 -27.49 -34.23 7.77
CA ALA A 106 -26.62 -34.85 8.78
C ALA A 106 -26.76 -36.39 8.82
N SER A 107 -28.00 -36.88 8.71
CA SER A 107 -28.31 -38.32 8.66
C SER A 107 -27.87 -39.06 7.38
N LEU A 108 -27.42 -38.34 6.35
CA LEU A 108 -26.89 -38.93 5.10
C LEU A 108 -25.37 -39.11 5.11
N LEU A 109 -24.65 -38.61 6.11
CA LEU A 109 -23.21 -38.82 6.21
C LEU A 109 -22.87 -40.27 6.60
N PRO A 110 -21.91 -40.93 5.91
CA PRO A 110 -21.41 -42.23 6.33
C PRO A 110 -20.81 -42.22 7.74
N PRO A 111 -20.76 -43.37 8.44
CA PRO A 111 -20.08 -43.49 9.73
C PRO A 111 -18.60 -43.11 9.64
N TYR A 112 -18.13 -42.27 10.57
CA TYR A 112 -16.77 -41.76 10.61
C TYR A 112 -16.03 -42.27 11.86
N SER A 113 -14.85 -42.86 11.67
CA SER A 113 -14.05 -43.46 12.75
C SER A 113 -12.80 -42.67 13.12
N ALA A 114 -12.35 -41.73 12.28
CA ALA A 114 -11.05 -41.08 12.38
C ALA A 114 -11.04 -39.82 13.26
N ARG A 115 -11.82 -39.76 14.34
CA ARG A 115 -11.87 -38.60 15.25
C ARG A 115 -10.55 -38.43 16.02
N ASN A 116 -9.63 -37.62 15.50
CA ASN A 116 -8.31 -37.35 16.08
C ASN A 116 -7.87 -35.89 15.84
N ASP A 117 -6.70 -35.51 16.36
CA ASP A 117 -6.25 -34.11 16.31
C ASP A 117 -5.80 -33.66 14.91
N SER A 118 -5.33 -34.57 14.04
CA SER A 118 -4.88 -34.23 12.67
C SER A 118 -6.01 -34.10 11.65
N THR A 119 -7.17 -34.70 11.91
CA THR A 119 -8.42 -34.50 11.15
C THR A 119 -9.24 -33.31 11.66
N ARG A 120 -8.88 -32.70 12.79
CA ARG A 120 -9.59 -31.56 13.38
C ARG A 120 -9.72 -30.38 12.41
N VAL A 121 -10.86 -29.69 12.47
CA VAL A 121 -11.08 -28.37 11.84
C VAL A 121 -11.10 -27.30 12.92
N MET A 122 -10.29 -26.25 12.76
CA MET A 122 -10.16 -25.14 13.72
C MET A 122 -11.25 -24.07 13.52
N GLY A 123 -11.47 -23.24 14.55
CA GLY A 123 -12.39 -22.10 14.49
C GLY A 123 -13.89 -22.43 14.46
N CYS A 124 -14.27 -23.70 14.57
CA CYS A 124 -15.68 -24.11 14.65
C CYS A 124 -16.17 -24.09 16.11
N THR A 125 -17.35 -23.49 16.35
CA THR A 125 -17.99 -23.46 17.69
C THR A 125 -18.37 -24.85 18.20
N ALA A 126 -18.66 -25.77 17.30
CA ALA A 126 -18.82 -27.20 17.55
C ALA A 126 -17.60 -27.95 16.99
N GLN A 127 -17.29 -29.11 17.55
CA GLN A 127 -16.14 -29.90 17.13
C GLN A 127 -16.42 -30.53 15.77
N VAL A 128 -15.51 -30.35 14.82
CA VAL A 128 -15.60 -30.96 13.48
C VAL A 128 -14.30 -31.68 13.17
N TRP A 129 -14.44 -32.88 12.61
CA TRP A 129 -13.36 -33.66 12.02
C TRP A 129 -13.61 -33.80 10.52
N LEU A 130 -12.53 -33.74 9.74
CA LEU A 130 -12.51 -33.71 8.28
C LEU A 130 -11.31 -34.52 7.79
N GLU A 131 -11.61 -35.45 6.88
CA GLU A 131 -10.63 -36.13 6.04
C GLU A 131 -10.83 -35.72 4.58
N VAL A 132 -9.71 -35.52 3.89
CA VAL A 132 -9.63 -35.12 2.48
C VAL A 132 -8.64 -36.06 1.80
N ARG A 133 -9.01 -36.61 0.64
CA ARG A 133 -8.15 -37.48 -0.18
C ARG A 133 -8.35 -37.19 -1.67
N ILE A 134 -7.39 -37.56 -2.50
CA ILE A 134 -7.55 -37.67 -3.95
C ILE A 134 -7.68 -39.15 -4.31
N ASP A 135 -8.61 -39.50 -5.20
CA ASP A 135 -8.79 -40.87 -5.69
C ASP A 135 -7.96 -41.18 -6.95
N GLN A 136 -8.03 -42.42 -7.43
CA GLN A 136 -7.28 -42.89 -8.60
C GLN A 136 -7.71 -42.24 -9.93
N GLU A 137 -8.84 -41.52 -9.95
CA GLU A 137 -9.30 -40.74 -11.10
C GLU A 137 -8.91 -39.25 -10.99
N GLY A 138 -8.12 -38.88 -9.98
CA GLY A 138 -7.71 -37.50 -9.72
C GLY A 138 -8.80 -36.65 -9.04
N LYS A 139 -9.87 -37.25 -8.53
CA LYS A 139 -11.03 -36.53 -7.96
C LYS A 139 -10.93 -36.43 -6.45
N MET A 140 -11.45 -35.32 -5.92
CA MET A 140 -11.48 -35.04 -4.49
C MET A 140 -12.55 -35.88 -3.78
N ARG A 141 -12.16 -36.48 -2.66
CA ARG A 141 -13.02 -37.28 -1.78
C ARG A 141 -12.98 -36.77 -0.35
N PHE A 142 -14.15 -36.76 0.28
CA PHE A 142 -14.34 -36.13 1.59
C PHE A 142 -15.11 -37.04 2.57
N ALA A 143 -14.67 -37.04 3.83
CA ALA A 143 -15.41 -37.63 4.93
C ALA A 143 -15.31 -36.71 6.15
N ALA A 144 -16.43 -36.43 6.83
CA ALA A 144 -16.48 -35.50 7.94
C ALA A 144 -17.54 -35.89 8.98
N ASP A 145 -17.35 -35.42 10.21
CA ASP A 145 -18.23 -35.70 11.35
C ASP A 145 -18.13 -34.60 12.42
N SER A 146 -19.09 -34.55 13.35
CA SER A 146 -19.16 -33.52 14.38
C SER A 146 -19.77 -34.03 15.69
N ASP A 147 -19.60 -33.27 16.78
CA ASP A 147 -20.38 -33.42 18.03
C ASP A 147 -21.73 -32.68 17.98
N SER A 148 -21.97 -31.87 16.95
CA SER A 148 -23.21 -31.12 16.71
C SER A 148 -23.87 -31.59 15.43
N GLU A 149 -25.12 -32.09 15.52
CA GLU A 149 -25.89 -32.53 14.34
C GLU A 149 -26.17 -31.39 13.34
N ILE A 150 -26.21 -30.13 13.80
CA ILE A 150 -26.30 -28.96 12.91
C ILE A 150 -25.01 -28.79 12.10
N SER A 151 -23.86 -28.89 12.76
CA SER A 151 -22.55 -28.75 12.11
C SER A 151 -22.21 -29.95 11.23
N LYS A 152 -22.64 -31.16 11.63
CA LYS A 152 -22.62 -32.38 10.81
C LYS A 152 -23.48 -32.21 9.55
N GLY A 153 -24.68 -31.62 9.69
CA GLY A 153 -25.53 -31.27 8.56
C GLY A 153 -24.84 -30.31 7.59
N PHE A 154 -24.17 -29.27 8.09
CA PHE A 154 -23.41 -28.33 7.25
C PHE A 154 -22.26 -29.05 6.51
N CYS A 155 -21.48 -29.89 7.20
CA CYS A 155 -20.43 -30.70 6.57
C CYS A 155 -21.01 -31.60 5.46
N SER A 156 -22.16 -32.23 5.71
CA SER A 156 -22.84 -33.14 4.77
C SER A 156 -23.18 -32.46 3.43
N CYS A 157 -23.81 -31.29 3.46
CA CYS A 157 -24.17 -30.63 2.20
C CYS A 157 -22.96 -29.96 1.51
N LEU A 158 -21.92 -29.56 2.25
CA LEU A 158 -20.61 -29.17 1.68
C LEU A 158 -19.97 -30.34 0.89
N ILE A 159 -19.96 -31.54 1.48
CA ILE A 159 -19.50 -32.78 0.84
C ILE A 159 -20.38 -33.13 -0.37
N SER A 160 -21.71 -32.97 -0.28
CA SER A 160 -22.61 -33.24 -1.42
C SER A 160 -22.34 -32.38 -2.66
N VAL A 161 -21.82 -31.16 -2.45
CA VAL A 161 -21.40 -30.25 -3.54
C VAL A 161 -20.01 -30.61 -4.06
N LEU A 162 -19.05 -30.91 -3.19
CA LEU A 162 -17.65 -31.06 -3.57
C LEU A 162 -17.17 -32.48 -3.90
N ASP A 163 -17.82 -33.55 -3.41
CA ASP A 163 -17.33 -34.91 -3.63
C ASP A 163 -17.37 -35.32 -5.12
N GLY A 164 -16.27 -35.90 -5.60
CA GLY A 164 -16.06 -36.23 -7.00
C GLY A 164 -15.71 -35.04 -7.91
N ALA A 165 -15.51 -33.83 -7.36
CA ALA A 165 -15.00 -32.68 -8.11
C ALA A 165 -13.48 -32.77 -8.36
N LEU A 166 -13.00 -31.98 -9.32
CA LEU A 166 -11.56 -31.80 -9.55
C LEU A 166 -10.97 -30.81 -8.51
N PRO A 167 -9.67 -30.92 -8.17
CA PRO A 167 -9.03 -30.08 -7.15
C PRO A 167 -9.19 -28.57 -7.42
N GLU A 168 -9.07 -28.15 -8.69
CA GLU A 168 -9.21 -26.76 -9.11
C GLU A 168 -10.65 -26.21 -8.97
N ASP A 169 -11.68 -27.06 -9.04
CA ASP A 169 -13.07 -26.64 -8.78
C ASP A 169 -13.32 -26.43 -7.28
N VAL A 170 -12.69 -27.26 -6.43
CA VAL A 170 -12.72 -27.10 -4.96
C VAL A 170 -12.01 -25.81 -4.53
N LEU A 171 -10.88 -25.47 -5.17
CA LEU A 171 -10.16 -24.21 -4.91
C LEU A 171 -10.86 -22.97 -5.50
N ARG A 172 -11.72 -23.12 -6.52
CA ARG A 172 -12.47 -22.00 -7.12
C ARG A 172 -13.71 -21.57 -6.31
N LEU A 173 -14.25 -22.44 -5.47
CA LEU A 173 -15.44 -22.13 -4.66
C LEU A 173 -15.14 -21.03 -3.63
N LYS A 174 -15.91 -19.93 -3.65
CA LYS A 174 -15.81 -18.86 -2.66
C LYS A 174 -16.81 -19.05 -1.53
N THR A 175 -16.41 -18.66 -0.32
CA THR A 175 -17.25 -18.69 0.88
C THR A 175 -18.53 -17.86 0.75
N ASP A 176 -18.47 -16.72 0.03
CA ASP A 176 -19.64 -15.88 -0.28
C ASP A 176 -20.78 -16.65 -0.98
N ASN A 177 -20.45 -17.70 -1.74
CA ASN A 177 -21.45 -18.51 -2.43
C ASN A 177 -22.24 -19.43 -1.48
N LEU A 178 -21.86 -19.52 -0.20
CA LEU A 178 -22.50 -20.35 0.81
C LEU A 178 -23.47 -19.56 1.72
N VAL A 179 -23.53 -18.22 1.60
CA VAL A 179 -24.33 -17.34 2.49
C VAL A 179 -25.84 -17.69 2.45
N ALA A 180 -26.36 -18.09 1.29
CA ALA A 180 -27.77 -18.46 1.12
C ALA A 180 -28.17 -19.76 1.87
N LEU A 181 -27.21 -20.62 2.23
CA LEU A 181 -27.43 -21.89 2.95
C LEU A 181 -27.67 -21.70 4.47
N ASN A 182 -27.75 -20.45 4.94
CA ASN A 182 -27.98 -20.14 6.35
C ASN A 182 -29.43 -20.43 6.79
N VAL A 183 -29.56 -21.06 7.96
CA VAL A 183 -30.82 -21.62 8.49
C VAL A 183 -31.57 -20.70 9.48
N GLY A 184 -31.23 -19.41 9.53
CA GLY A 184 -32.10 -18.35 10.09
C GLY A 184 -32.44 -18.39 11.59
N LEU A 185 -31.71 -19.12 12.45
CA LEU A 185 -32.02 -19.19 13.88
C LEU A 185 -31.49 -17.99 14.69
N PRO A 186 -32.30 -17.40 15.61
CA PRO A 186 -31.91 -16.24 16.42
C PRO A 186 -31.01 -16.62 17.62
N VAL A 187 -29.76 -17.03 17.37
CA VAL A 187 -28.72 -17.21 18.39
C VAL A 187 -27.41 -16.62 17.88
N ARG A 188 -27.13 -15.36 18.26
CA ARG A 188 -25.91 -14.56 17.92
C ARG A 188 -25.39 -14.85 16.51
N GLU A 189 -25.93 -14.13 15.53
CA GLU A 189 -25.76 -14.29 14.07
C GLU A 189 -24.33 -14.64 13.61
N ARG A 190 -23.30 -14.06 14.26
CA ARG A 190 -21.87 -14.24 13.93
C ARG A 190 -21.26 -15.58 14.39
N SER A 191 -21.98 -16.44 15.13
CA SER A 191 -21.40 -17.65 15.75
C SER A 191 -21.58 -18.96 14.96
N ARG A 192 -22.58 -19.03 14.05
CA ARG A 192 -22.94 -20.28 13.35
C ARG A 192 -22.59 -20.31 11.86
N ALA A 193 -22.49 -19.14 11.21
CA ALA A 193 -22.02 -19.04 9.82
C ALA A 193 -20.58 -19.59 9.66
N ASN A 194 -19.74 -19.40 10.69
CA ASN A 194 -18.32 -19.77 10.69
C ASN A 194 -18.03 -21.25 10.38
N THR A 195 -18.96 -22.18 10.64
CA THR A 195 -18.72 -23.61 10.37
C THR A 195 -18.54 -23.90 8.88
N TRP A 196 -19.40 -23.37 8.00
CA TRP A 196 -19.24 -23.55 6.55
C TRP A 196 -17.90 -22.98 6.05
N TYR A 197 -17.56 -21.77 6.51
CA TYR A 197 -16.36 -21.05 6.10
C TYR A 197 -15.10 -21.81 6.52
N ASN A 198 -14.99 -22.21 7.80
CA ASN A 198 -13.79 -22.85 8.32
C ASN A 198 -13.65 -24.31 7.83
N VAL A 199 -14.75 -25.03 7.56
CA VAL A 199 -14.68 -26.36 6.92
C VAL A 199 -14.27 -26.26 5.45
N LEU A 200 -14.81 -25.31 4.66
CA LEU A 200 -14.37 -25.09 3.27
C LEU A 200 -12.89 -24.70 3.21
N ILE A 201 -12.43 -23.82 4.10
CA ILE A 201 -11.03 -23.39 4.13
C ILE A 201 -10.11 -24.55 4.54
N SER A 202 -10.50 -25.40 5.51
CA SER A 202 -9.74 -26.60 5.84
C SER A 202 -9.73 -27.63 4.71
N ILE A 203 -10.84 -27.77 3.95
CA ILE A 203 -10.87 -28.52 2.70
C ILE A 203 -9.85 -27.97 1.72
N GLN A 204 -9.88 -26.66 1.41
CA GLN A 204 -9.02 -26.04 0.41
C GLN A 204 -7.53 -26.12 0.80
N LYS A 205 -7.18 -25.91 2.07
CA LYS A 205 -5.82 -26.10 2.60
C LYS A 205 -5.32 -27.54 2.43
N ARG A 206 -6.14 -28.54 2.79
CA ARG A 206 -5.79 -29.96 2.64
C ARG A 206 -5.69 -30.36 1.16
N THR A 207 -6.56 -29.81 0.29
CA THR A 207 -6.47 -29.96 -1.17
C THR A 207 -5.16 -29.39 -1.74
N LYS A 208 -4.74 -28.18 -1.34
CA LYS A 208 -3.45 -27.59 -1.76
C LYS A 208 -2.27 -28.50 -1.40
N GLY A 209 -2.26 -29.05 -0.19
CA GLY A 209 -1.23 -29.99 0.26
C GLY A 209 -1.14 -31.24 -0.64
N LEU A 210 -2.28 -31.88 -0.91
CA LEU A 210 -2.33 -33.07 -1.77
C LEU A 210 -1.92 -32.79 -3.23
N ILE A 211 -2.21 -31.59 -3.77
CA ILE A 211 -1.71 -31.17 -5.08
C ILE A 211 -0.17 -31.05 -5.05
N ALA A 212 0.39 -30.37 -4.06
CA ALA A 212 1.84 -30.18 -3.95
C ALA A 212 2.60 -31.52 -3.81
N GLU A 213 2.05 -32.47 -3.05
CA GLU A 213 2.55 -33.85 -2.93
C GLU A 213 2.53 -34.59 -4.29
N LEU A 214 1.45 -34.47 -5.06
CA LEU A 214 1.33 -35.09 -6.40
C LEU A 214 2.24 -34.45 -7.45
N GLU A 215 2.47 -33.13 -7.38
CA GLU A 215 3.38 -32.40 -8.26
C GLU A 215 4.87 -32.61 -7.92
N GLY A 216 5.17 -33.33 -6.83
CA GLY A 216 6.55 -33.55 -6.37
C GLY A 216 7.25 -32.27 -5.88
N LYS A 217 6.48 -31.21 -5.57
CA LYS A 217 7.01 -29.97 -5.01
C LYS A 217 7.45 -30.23 -3.57
N SER A 218 8.56 -29.62 -3.15
CA SER A 218 8.91 -29.56 -1.74
C SER A 218 7.79 -28.88 -0.96
N PRO A 219 7.30 -29.43 0.17
CA PRO A 219 6.35 -28.72 1.03
C PRO A 219 6.90 -27.33 1.38
N PHE A 220 6.06 -26.31 1.32
CA PHE A 220 6.46 -24.95 1.69
C PHE A 220 7.08 -24.95 3.10
N GLU A 221 8.27 -24.36 3.22
CA GLU A 221 8.95 -24.27 4.52
C GLU A 221 8.08 -23.46 5.49
N ALA A 222 7.67 -24.09 6.58
CA ALA A 222 6.81 -23.46 7.58
C ALA A 222 7.48 -22.20 8.15
N PHE A 223 6.66 -21.20 8.47
CA PHE A 223 7.15 -20.03 9.20
C PHE A 223 7.67 -20.47 10.58
N PRO A 224 8.78 -19.88 11.08
CA PRO A 224 9.25 -20.14 12.43
C PRO A 224 8.14 -19.90 13.46
N SER A 225 8.10 -20.70 14.52
CA SER A 225 7.05 -20.58 15.54
C SER A 225 7.47 -21.03 16.94
N LEU A 226 6.81 -20.47 17.96
CA LEU A 226 6.87 -20.92 19.34
C LEU A 226 5.55 -21.58 19.73
N VAL A 227 5.59 -22.87 20.06
CA VAL A 227 4.46 -23.60 20.67
C VAL A 227 4.58 -23.52 22.19
N VAL A 228 3.74 -22.71 22.81
CA VAL A 228 3.59 -22.59 24.26
C VAL A 228 2.53 -23.57 24.74
N SER A 229 2.84 -24.36 25.77
CA SER A 229 1.89 -25.31 26.36
C SER A 229 1.94 -25.25 27.89
N ALA A 230 1.09 -26.04 28.55
CA ALA A 230 1.23 -26.28 29.98
C ALA A 230 2.57 -26.98 30.33
N ASP A 231 3.12 -27.79 29.42
CA ASP A 231 4.32 -28.60 29.66
C ASP A 231 5.62 -27.81 29.47
N GLY A 232 5.63 -26.81 28.58
CA GLY A 232 6.82 -26.00 28.30
C GLY A 232 6.65 -25.02 27.13
N ILE A 233 7.77 -24.72 26.48
CA ILE A 233 7.84 -24.00 25.20
C ILE A 233 8.64 -24.89 24.24
N HIS A 234 8.15 -25.06 23.02
CA HIS A 234 8.85 -25.76 21.95
C HIS A 234 8.99 -24.82 20.75
N ALA A 235 10.22 -24.63 20.27
CA ALA A 235 10.49 -23.86 19.07
C ALA A 235 10.38 -24.73 17.80
N LYS A 236 10.11 -24.09 16.66
CA LYS A 236 10.26 -24.65 15.32
C LYS A 236 11.03 -23.67 14.44
N GLY A 237 12.18 -24.10 13.94
CA GLY A 237 13.05 -23.30 13.09
C GLY A 237 14.02 -22.42 13.89
N SER A 238 15.21 -22.20 13.30
CA SER A 238 16.37 -21.57 13.95
C SER A 238 16.07 -20.21 14.59
N TYR A 239 15.25 -19.37 13.95
CA TYR A 239 14.82 -18.11 14.54
C TYR A 239 14.05 -18.31 15.86
N ALA A 240 13.06 -19.20 15.87
CA ALA A 240 12.28 -19.46 17.08
C ALA A 240 13.12 -20.12 18.19
N GLU A 241 14.18 -20.87 17.84
CA GLU A 241 15.11 -21.50 18.79
C GLU A 241 15.97 -20.46 19.52
N ALA A 242 16.46 -19.45 18.80
CA ALA A 242 17.13 -18.29 19.42
C ALA A 242 16.16 -17.56 20.37
N GLN A 243 14.95 -17.25 19.90
CA GLN A 243 13.93 -16.57 20.69
C GLN A 243 13.49 -17.36 21.94
N ALA A 244 13.37 -18.69 21.85
CA ALA A 244 13.08 -19.54 23.00
C ALA A 244 14.17 -19.47 24.08
N THR A 245 15.42 -19.28 23.68
CA THR A 245 16.56 -19.13 24.60
C THR A 245 16.47 -17.83 25.39
N TYR A 246 16.14 -16.72 24.72
CA TYR A 246 16.05 -15.39 25.34
C TYR A 246 14.90 -15.23 26.36
N LEU A 247 13.85 -16.06 26.26
CA LEU A 247 12.76 -16.11 27.24
C LEU A 247 13.19 -16.63 28.63
N PHE A 248 14.39 -17.21 28.75
CA PHE A 248 14.98 -17.70 29.98
C PHE A 248 16.41 -17.13 30.15
N PRO A 249 16.56 -15.84 30.50
CA PRO A 249 17.86 -15.17 30.57
C PRO A 249 18.79 -15.79 31.62
N ASN A 250 20.11 -15.63 31.40
CA ASN A 250 21.12 -16.14 32.31
C ASN A 250 21.06 -15.43 33.68
N ASP A 251 20.80 -16.23 34.71
CA ASP A 251 20.63 -15.82 36.11
C ASP A 251 21.83 -15.04 36.67
N SER A 252 23.05 -15.30 36.16
CA SER A 252 24.26 -14.55 36.52
C SER A 252 24.27 -13.15 35.90
N THR A 253 23.94 -13.04 34.62
CA THR A 253 23.88 -11.77 33.88
C THR A 253 22.79 -10.86 34.44
N VAL A 254 21.63 -11.42 34.81
CA VAL A 254 20.54 -10.70 35.49
C VAL A 254 21.04 -10.11 36.82
N LYS A 255 21.73 -10.92 37.65
CA LYS A 255 22.25 -10.46 38.95
C LYS A 255 23.36 -9.42 38.81
N GLU A 256 24.22 -9.54 37.79
CA GLU A 256 25.25 -8.55 37.51
C GLU A 256 24.64 -7.19 37.12
N LEU A 257 23.69 -7.19 36.18
CA LEU A 257 22.96 -5.97 35.80
C LEU A 257 22.26 -5.36 37.03
N VAL A 258 21.48 -6.15 37.77
CA VAL A 258 20.77 -5.72 38.98
C VAL A 258 21.72 -5.11 40.02
N LYS A 259 22.91 -5.70 40.22
CA LYS A 259 23.93 -5.15 41.12
C LYS A 259 24.37 -3.76 40.66
N VAL A 260 24.80 -3.61 39.41
CA VAL A 260 25.31 -2.33 38.88
C VAL A 260 24.23 -1.25 38.90
N LEU A 261 22.99 -1.59 38.51
CA LEU A 261 21.85 -0.66 38.55
C LEU A 261 21.53 -0.18 39.98
N LYS A 262 21.57 -1.08 40.97
CA LYS A 262 21.37 -0.76 42.41
C LYS A 262 22.51 0.12 42.95
N GLU A 263 23.76 -0.30 42.78
CA GLU A 263 24.95 0.39 43.32
C GLU A 263 25.08 1.83 42.80
N LYS A 264 24.69 2.06 41.55
CA LYS A 264 24.83 3.36 40.87
C LYS A 264 23.50 4.13 40.71
N LYS A 265 22.40 3.61 41.27
CA LYS A 265 21.05 4.20 41.20
C LYS A 265 20.62 4.53 39.77
N ILE A 266 20.77 3.58 38.86
CA ILE A 266 20.43 3.72 37.44
C ILE A 266 19.01 3.18 37.21
N GLY A 267 18.10 4.02 36.74
CA GLY A 267 16.81 3.60 36.22
C GLY A 267 16.92 3.15 34.77
N VAL A 268 16.05 2.24 34.31
CA VAL A 268 16.04 1.74 32.92
C VAL A 268 14.64 1.85 32.32
N VAL A 269 14.53 2.56 31.20
CA VAL A 269 13.31 2.65 30.39
C VAL A 269 13.56 2.06 29.01
N ALA A 270 12.69 1.16 28.56
CA ALA A 270 12.88 0.39 27.33
C ALA A 270 11.60 0.32 26.49
N HIS A 271 11.75 0.33 25.16
CA HIS A 271 10.60 0.14 24.26
C HIS A 271 10.15 -1.33 24.21
N PHE A 272 8.87 -1.58 23.90
CA PHE A 272 8.36 -2.92 23.60
C PHE A 272 8.99 -3.61 22.37
N TYR A 273 9.77 -2.86 21.59
CA TYR A 273 10.45 -3.33 20.36
C TYR A 273 11.94 -3.64 20.60
N MET A 274 12.41 -3.64 21.86
CA MET A 274 13.76 -4.11 22.17
C MET A 274 13.94 -5.59 21.83
N ASP A 275 15.17 -5.99 21.52
CA ASP A 275 15.49 -7.38 21.26
C ASP A 275 15.05 -8.27 22.44
N PRO A 276 14.43 -9.43 22.19
CA PRO A 276 13.96 -10.31 23.27
C PRO A 276 15.03 -10.78 24.26
N GLU A 277 16.33 -10.79 23.92
CA GLU A 277 17.42 -10.97 24.92
C GLU A 277 17.34 -9.88 26.00
N VAL A 278 17.31 -8.63 25.56
CA VAL A 278 17.25 -7.44 26.43
C VAL A 278 15.94 -7.44 27.20
N GLN A 279 14.80 -7.72 26.55
CA GLN A 279 13.51 -7.79 27.24
C GLN A 279 13.47 -8.90 28.30
N GLY A 280 14.04 -10.07 28.02
CA GLY A 280 14.13 -11.19 28.96
C GLY A 280 14.91 -10.79 30.20
N VAL A 281 16.15 -10.31 30.02
CA VAL A 281 17.02 -9.86 31.12
C VAL A 281 16.38 -8.75 31.94
N LEU A 282 15.80 -7.72 31.30
CA LEU A 282 15.10 -6.63 32.01
C LEU A 282 13.87 -7.11 32.78
N THR A 283 13.07 -8.01 32.20
CA THR A 283 11.87 -8.57 32.84
C THR A 283 12.22 -9.40 34.07
N ALA A 284 13.36 -10.12 34.04
CA ALA A 284 13.91 -10.80 35.21
C ALA A 284 14.47 -9.80 36.24
N ALA A 285 15.31 -8.86 35.82
CA ALA A 285 15.95 -7.86 36.68
C ALA A 285 14.93 -6.98 37.43
N ARG A 286 13.79 -6.67 36.80
CA ARG A 286 12.69 -5.87 37.40
C ARG A 286 12.12 -6.47 38.69
N LYS A 287 12.24 -7.80 38.89
CA LYS A 287 11.84 -8.47 40.13
C LYS A 287 12.69 -8.06 41.34
N GLU A 288 13.91 -7.63 41.08
CA GLU A 288 14.89 -7.23 42.10
C GLU A 288 15.18 -5.72 42.13
N TRP A 289 14.92 -5.01 41.04
CA TRP A 289 15.13 -3.57 40.92
C TRP A 289 13.88 -2.90 40.30
N PRO A 290 13.06 -2.17 41.09
CA PRO A 290 11.75 -1.68 40.66
C PRO A 290 11.81 -0.49 39.69
N HIS A 291 13.00 0.02 39.39
CA HIS A 291 13.24 1.14 38.47
C HIS A 291 13.56 0.63 37.04
N ILE A 292 12.86 -0.42 36.60
CA ILE A 292 12.94 -0.97 35.23
C ILE A 292 11.53 -1.03 34.64
N TYR A 293 11.31 -0.34 33.52
CA TYR A 293 10.01 -0.26 32.85
C TYR A 293 10.19 -0.52 31.34
N ILE A 294 9.45 -1.50 30.83
CA ILE A 294 9.30 -1.77 29.39
C ILE A 294 7.92 -1.25 28.99
N SER A 295 7.84 -0.32 28.05
CA SER A 295 6.61 0.42 27.72
C SER A 295 6.71 1.16 26.38
N ASP A 296 5.60 1.72 25.90
CA ASP A 296 5.62 2.68 24.80
C ASP A 296 6.43 3.94 25.12
N SER A 297 6.96 4.58 24.08
CA SER A 297 7.86 5.76 24.12
C SER A 297 7.36 6.95 24.96
N LEU A 298 6.05 7.10 25.13
CA LEU A 298 5.42 8.12 25.96
C LEU A 298 5.59 7.85 27.46
N VAL A 299 5.35 6.59 27.86
CA VAL A 299 5.38 6.15 29.25
C VAL A 299 6.82 6.12 29.77
N MET A 300 7.79 5.88 28.89
CA MET A 300 9.23 5.95 29.21
C MET A 300 9.62 7.30 29.85
N ALA A 301 9.10 8.42 29.36
CA ALA A 301 9.41 9.75 29.90
C ALA A 301 8.80 9.98 31.30
N ASP A 302 7.54 9.58 31.51
CA ASP A 302 6.89 9.67 32.82
C ASP A 302 7.57 8.76 33.86
N MET A 303 7.96 7.56 33.46
CA MET A 303 8.64 6.62 34.35
C MET A 303 10.06 7.10 34.67
N ALA A 304 10.76 7.77 33.75
CA ALA A 304 12.03 8.42 34.04
C ALA A 304 11.89 9.56 35.08
N VAL A 305 10.85 10.39 34.97
CA VAL A 305 10.54 11.42 36.00
C VAL A 305 10.18 10.79 37.35
N LYS A 306 9.50 9.64 37.36
CA LYS A 306 9.26 8.87 38.58
C LYS A 306 10.56 8.33 39.19
N MET A 307 11.43 7.71 38.39
CA MET A 307 12.75 7.22 38.84
C MET A 307 13.59 8.35 39.45
N ALA A 308 13.60 9.53 38.85
CA ALA A 308 14.31 10.69 39.36
C ALA A 308 13.78 11.14 40.74
N LYS A 309 12.46 11.13 40.94
CA LYS A 309 11.81 11.38 42.25
C LYS A 309 12.12 10.29 43.28
N ASP A 310 12.17 9.03 42.85
CA ASP A 310 12.54 7.88 43.68
C ASP A 310 14.05 7.81 44.00
N GLY A 311 14.87 8.72 43.43
CA GLY A 311 16.28 8.90 43.76
C GLY A 311 17.29 8.29 42.78
N CYS A 312 16.88 7.89 41.58
CA CYS A 312 17.79 7.52 40.50
C CYS A 312 18.62 8.72 40.03
N GLN A 313 19.93 8.52 39.88
CA GLN A 313 20.87 9.56 39.42
C GLN A 313 21.09 9.52 37.90
N PHE A 314 20.79 8.38 37.27
CA PHE A 314 20.93 8.17 35.84
C PHE A 314 19.73 7.39 35.28
N VAL A 315 19.40 7.61 34.01
CA VAL A 315 18.38 6.86 33.28
C VAL A 315 19.01 6.30 31.99
N ALA A 316 19.04 4.98 31.89
CA ALA A 316 19.33 4.24 30.68
C ALA A 316 18.06 4.15 29.81
N VAL A 317 18.17 4.58 28.55
CA VAL A 317 17.10 4.55 27.55
C VAL A 317 17.45 3.55 26.46
N LEU A 318 16.56 2.58 26.28
CA LEU A 318 16.65 1.50 25.30
C LEU A 318 15.56 1.72 24.24
N GLY A 319 15.98 2.22 23.07
CA GLY A 319 15.09 2.76 22.04
C GLY A 319 15.85 3.51 20.95
N VAL A 320 15.15 4.35 20.20
CA VAL A 320 15.74 5.24 19.18
C VAL A 320 15.98 6.65 19.73
N ASP A 321 16.83 7.45 19.08
CA ASP A 321 17.37 8.69 19.64
C ASP A 321 16.27 9.66 20.12
N PHE A 322 15.23 9.89 19.32
CA PHE A 322 14.13 10.81 19.70
C PHE A 322 13.37 10.37 20.97
N MET A 323 13.41 9.08 21.34
CA MET A 323 12.83 8.60 22.60
C MET A 323 13.70 9.01 23.79
N SER A 324 15.04 8.94 23.64
CA SER A 324 16.00 9.40 24.65
C SER A 324 16.00 10.92 24.82
N GLU A 325 15.85 11.65 23.71
CA GLU A 325 15.74 13.11 23.70
C GLU A 325 14.41 13.60 24.30
N ASN A 326 13.31 12.86 24.09
CA ASN A 326 12.03 13.11 24.77
C ASN A 326 12.14 12.86 26.30
N VAL A 327 12.76 11.75 26.72
CA VAL A 327 13.06 11.48 28.14
C VAL A 327 13.89 12.62 28.75
N ARG A 328 14.91 13.11 28.05
CA ARG A 328 15.74 14.26 28.46
C ARG A 328 14.93 15.56 28.58
N ALA A 329 14.10 15.88 27.59
CA ALA A 329 13.29 17.10 27.57
C ALA A 329 12.25 17.13 28.71
N ILE A 330 11.55 16.01 28.94
CA ILE A 330 10.55 15.90 30.01
C ILE A 330 11.20 15.90 31.39
N LEU A 331 12.39 15.30 31.57
CA LEU A 331 13.16 15.43 32.82
C LEU A 331 13.61 16.87 33.08
N ASP A 332 14.02 17.61 32.04
CA ASP A 332 14.39 19.04 32.18
C ASP A 332 13.18 19.90 32.57
N GLN A 333 12.04 19.75 31.89
CA GLN A 333 10.79 20.43 32.24
C GLN A 333 10.27 20.07 33.65
N ALA A 334 10.54 18.84 34.11
CA ALA A 334 10.19 18.39 35.46
C ALA A 334 11.20 18.83 36.56
N GLY A 335 12.25 19.58 36.22
CA GLY A 335 13.26 20.09 37.15
C GLY A 335 14.41 19.12 37.46
N PHE A 336 14.49 17.97 36.80
CA PHE A 336 15.52 16.95 37.00
C PHE A 336 16.69 17.09 36.02
N GLY A 337 17.17 18.33 35.86
CA GLY A 337 18.25 18.69 34.94
C GLY A 337 19.58 17.96 35.20
N GLU A 338 19.86 17.60 36.45
CA GLU A 338 21.11 16.94 36.89
C GLU A 338 21.11 15.42 36.70
N VAL A 339 19.95 14.78 36.48
CA VAL A 339 19.87 13.33 36.27
C VAL A 339 20.42 13.00 34.89
N GLY A 340 21.48 12.21 34.78
CA GLY A 340 22.08 11.88 33.48
C GLY A 340 21.19 10.94 32.66
N VAL A 341 21.03 11.19 31.36
CA VAL A 341 20.21 10.36 30.46
C VAL A 341 21.10 9.80 29.37
N TYR A 342 21.09 8.49 29.19
CA TYR A 342 21.98 7.78 28.25
C TYR A 342 21.20 6.84 27.35
N ARG A 343 21.53 6.83 26.06
CA ARG A 343 21.06 5.86 25.04
C ARG A 343 22.09 4.74 24.89
N MET A 344 21.71 3.61 24.28
CA MET A 344 22.57 2.40 24.24
C MET A 344 23.35 2.19 22.92
N SER A 345 23.68 3.28 22.23
CA SER A 345 24.63 3.32 21.11
C SER A 345 25.40 4.64 21.09
N ASP A 346 26.62 4.62 20.56
CA ASP A 346 27.41 5.79 20.17
C ASP A 346 27.08 6.26 18.74
N GLU A 347 26.66 5.37 17.83
CA GLU A 347 26.13 5.71 16.51
C GLU A 347 24.68 6.22 16.59
N GLN A 348 24.24 7.04 15.62
CA GLN A 348 22.88 7.62 15.60
C GLN A 348 21.82 6.53 15.34
N ILE A 349 20.77 6.47 16.18
CA ILE A 349 19.65 5.51 16.03
C ILE A 349 18.39 6.27 15.61
N SER A 350 18.02 6.19 14.34
CA SER A 350 16.77 6.79 13.80
C SER A 350 15.62 5.77 13.66
N CYS A 351 14.61 6.09 12.86
CA CYS A 351 13.48 5.26 12.51
C CYS A 351 12.98 5.69 11.13
N SER A 352 12.68 4.75 10.21
CA SER A 352 12.31 5.08 8.83
C SER A 352 11.11 6.04 8.71
N LEU A 353 10.17 6.00 9.66
CA LEU A 353 9.05 6.93 9.74
C LEU A 353 9.47 8.33 10.21
N ALA A 354 10.43 8.43 11.15
CA ALA A 354 10.97 9.71 11.59
C ALA A 354 11.84 10.36 10.51
N ASP A 355 12.58 9.55 9.75
CA ASP A 355 13.37 10.00 8.60
C ASP A 355 12.45 10.48 7.47
N ALA A 356 11.39 9.73 7.13
CA ALA A 356 10.38 10.15 6.15
C ALA A 356 9.70 11.47 6.56
N ALA A 357 9.39 11.66 7.86
CA ALA A 357 8.81 12.89 8.38
C ALA A 357 9.80 14.07 8.52
N ALA A 358 11.07 13.88 8.17
CA ALA A 358 12.07 14.94 8.07
C ALA A 358 12.33 15.38 6.61
N THR A 359 11.63 14.78 5.63
CA THR A 359 11.82 15.09 4.21
C THR A 359 11.19 16.44 3.78
N PRO A 360 11.71 17.05 2.69
CA PRO A 360 11.06 18.21 2.07
C PRO A 360 9.64 17.93 1.54
N SER A 361 9.31 16.68 1.16
CA SER A 361 7.95 16.33 0.73
C SER A 361 6.99 16.30 1.92
N TYR A 362 7.42 15.84 3.11
CA TYR A 362 6.60 15.94 4.32
C TYR A 362 6.34 17.39 4.72
N MET A 363 7.35 18.26 4.63
CA MET A 363 7.16 19.70 4.85
C MET A 363 6.22 20.33 3.81
N SER A 364 6.29 19.92 2.54
CA SER A 364 5.37 20.37 1.48
C SER A 364 3.93 19.91 1.73
N TYR A 365 3.74 18.69 2.24
CA TYR A 365 2.45 18.15 2.67
C TYR A 365 1.85 18.98 3.84
N LEU A 366 2.68 19.37 4.82
CA LEU A 366 2.26 20.27 5.89
C LEU A 366 1.97 21.70 5.41
N GLU A 367 2.69 22.19 4.39
CA GLU A 367 2.37 23.46 3.74
C GLU A 367 0.98 23.44 3.08
N MET A 368 0.58 22.32 2.46
CA MET A 368 -0.77 22.15 1.92
C MET A 368 -1.81 22.17 3.05
N ALA A 369 -1.61 21.36 4.09
CA ALA A 369 -2.45 21.33 5.29
C ALA A 369 -2.63 22.71 5.94
N SER A 370 -1.59 23.56 5.91
CA SER A 370 -1.66 24.90 6.52
C SER A 370 -2.63 25.87 5.81
N ARG A 371 -2.94 25.63 4.53
CA ARG A 371 -3.75 26.51 3.67
C ARG A 371 -5.26 26.22 3.76
N GLU A 372 -5.66 25.05 4.26
CA GLU A 372 -7.05 24.57 4.23
C GLU A 372 -7.76 24.66 5.59
N ALA A 373 -7.91 25.88 6.13
CA ALA A 373 -8.53 26.11 7.44
C ALA A 373 -10.06 25.90 7.44
N PRO A 374 -10.64 25.12 8.39
CA PRO A 374 -9.99 24.52 9.56
C PRO A 374 -9.25 23.20 9.24
N SER A 375 -7.99 23.11 9.66
CA SER A 375 -7.17 21.92 9.52
C SER A 375 -6.53 21.48 10.85
N LEU A 376 -6.37 20.17 11.00
CA LEU A 376 -5.65 19.52 12.10
C LEU A 376 -4.69 18.49 11.52
N HIS A 377 -3.42 18.60 11.90
CA HIS A 377 -2.41 17.59 11.62
C HIS A 377 -2.35 16.56 12.77
N VAL A 378 -2.48 15.28 12.42
CA VAL A 378 -2.47 14.13 13.34
C VAL A 378 -1.17 13.37 13.08
N ILE A 379 -0.12 13.71 13.84
CA ILE A 379 1.21 13.15 13.65
C ILE A 379 1.39 11.86 14.45
N TYR A 380 1.91 10.81 13.83
CA TYR A 380 2.22 9.57 14.53
C TYR A 380 3.41 9.75 15.49
N ILE A 381 3.38 9.04 16.63
CA ILE A 381 4.40 9.17 17.69
C ILE A 381 5.82 8.88 17.20
N ASN A 382 5.98 7.99 16.21
CA ASN A 382 7.25 7.57 15.60
C ASN A 382 7.85 8.63 14.66
N THR A 383 8.06 9.84 15.18
CA THR A 383 8.61 11.02 14.51
C THR A 383 9.47 11.82 15.48
N SER A 384 10.44 12.58 14.99
CA SER A 384 11.32 13.39 15.85
C SER A 384 10.56 14.48 16.62
N LEU A 385 11.13 14.96 17.73
CA LEU A 385 10.56 16.10 18.46
C LEU A 385 10.67 17.41 17.65
N GLU A 386 11.67 17.49 16.78
CA GLU A 386 11.89 18.60 15.85
C GLU A 386 10.81 18.68 14.76
N THR A 387 10.48 17.56 14.10
CA THR A 387 9.34 17.50 13.17
C THR A 387 8.04 17.86 13.88
N LYS A 388 7.80 17.35 15.10
CA LYS A 388 6.61 17.73 15.91
C LYS A 388 6.58 19.25 16.18
N ALA A 389 7.72 19.88 16.41
CA ALA A 389 7.81 21.32 16.67
C ALA A 389 7.46 22.14 15.41
N TYR A 390 8.16 21.94 14.29
CA TYR A 390 7.89 22.67 13.05
C TYR A 390 6.48 22.43 12.52
N ALA A 391 6.01 21.18 12.58
CA ALA A 391 4.65 20.84 12.17
C ALA A 391 3.60 21.55 13.03
N HIS A 392 3.83 21.72 14.34
CA HIS A 392 2.89 22.43 15.21
C HIS A 392 2.84 23.94 14.95
N GLU A 393 3.96 24.57 14.57
CA GLU A 393 3.94 25.97 14.15
C GLU A 393 3.22 26.14 12.81
N LEU A 394 3.44 25.22 11.87
CA LEU A 394 2.88 25.26 10.53
C LEU A 394 1.40 24.83 10.47
N VAL A 395 0.93 23.94 11.34
CA VAL A 395 -0.47 23.47 11.45
C VAL A 395 -0.81 23.14 12.91
N PRO A 396 -2.01 23.46 13.42
CA PRO A 396 -2.47 22.89 14.71
C PRO A 396 -2.28 21.37 14.71
N THR A 397 -1.49 20.85 15.64
CA THR A 397 -0.99 19.46 15.60
C THR A 397 -1.27 18.74 16.91
N ILE A 398 -1.72 17.48 16.79
CA ILE A 398 -1.87 16.52 17.89
C ILE A 398 -1.09 15.25 17.54
N THR A 399 -0.42 14.64 18.52
CA THR A 399 0.23 13.34 18.32
C THR A 399 -0.78 12.19 18.46
N CYS A 400 -0.53 11.06 17.81
CA CYS A 400 -1.29 9.82 17.99
C CYS A 400 -0.37 8.59 18.11
N THR A 401 -0.97 7.48 18.52
CA THR A 401 -0.40 6.14 18.55
C THR A 401 -1.31 5.20 17.76
N SER A 402 -0.85 3.99 17.40
CA SER A 402 -1.71 2.98 16.76
C SER A 402 -2.88 2.57 17.65
N SER A 403 -2.80 2.76 18.97
CA SER A 403 -3.90 2.46 19.90
C SER A 403 -4.99 3.53 19.98
N ASN A 404 -4.72 4.77 19.53
CA ASN A 404 -5.71 5.87 19.65
C ASN A 404 -6.04 6.62 18.35
N VAL A 405 -5.32 6.43 17.23
CA VAL A 405 -5.49 7.24 16.01
C VAL A 405 -6.95 7.38 15.54
N MET A 406 -7.71 6.28 15.49
CA MET A 406 -9.12 6.29 15.09
C MET A 406 -9.98 7.15 16.02
N GLN A 407 -9.75 7.05 17.34
CA GLN A 407 -10.48 7.83 18.34
C GLN A 407 -10.06 9.31 18.30
N THR A 408 -8.78 9.62 18.03
CA THR A 408 -8.30 11.00 17.82
C THR A 408 -8.99 11.64 16.62
N ILE A 409 -9.03 10.96 15.47
CA ILE A 409 -9.61 11.46 14.22
C ILE A 409 -11.13 11.66 14.38
N LEU A 410 -11.84 10.65 14.90
CA LEU A 410 -13.29 10.73 15.12
C LEU A 410 -13.64 11.84 16.12
N GLN A 411 -13.03 11.87 17.31
CA GLN A 411 -13.31 12.92 18.30
C GLN A 411 -12.97 14.33 17.78
N ALA A 412 -11.91 14.48 16.98
CA ALA A 412 -11.58 15.75 16.35
C ALA A 412 -12.68 16.22 15.38
N PHE A 413 -13.17 15.33 14.52
CA PHE A 413 -14.27 15.63 13.60
C PHE A 413 -15.61 15.86 14.32
N ALA A 414 -15.86 15.16 15.42
CA ALA A 414 -17.03 15.39 16.27
C ALA A 414 -17.01 16.75 16.98
N GLN A 415 -15.83 17.27 17.36
CA GLN A 415 -15.68 18.63 17.91
C GLN A 415 -15.60 19.72 16.84
N VAL A 416 -15.20 19.37 15.61
CA VAL A 416 -15.04 20.29 14.47
C VAL A 416 -15.60 19.64 13.19
N PRO A 417 -16.93 19.73 12.94
CA PRO A 417 -17.59 18.98 11.85
C PRO A 417 -17.18 19.33 10.42
N GLU A 418 -16.40 20.40 10.23
CA GLU A 418 -15.88 20.86 8.93
C GLU A 418 -14.36 20.61 8.78
N LEU A 419 -13.75 19.84 9.69
CA LEU A 419 -12.30 19.68 9.81
C LEU A 419 -11.67 18.91 8.64
N ASN A 420 -10.60 19.48 8.09
CA ASN A 420 -9.66 18.77 7.24
C ASN A 420 -8.60 18.09 8.13
N VAL A 421 -8.53 16.77 8.09
CA VAL A 421 -7.63 15.95 8.92
C VAL A 421 -6.46 15.50 8.06
N TRP A 422 -5.24 15.81 8.50
CA TRP A 422 -4.01 15.50 7.78
C TRP A 422 -3.17 14.53 8.62
N TYR A 423 -3.08 13.26 8.22
CA TYR A 423 -2.38 12.20 8.95
C TYR A 423 -0.99 11.88 8.36
N GLY A 424 0.00 11.62 9.21
CA GLY A 424 1.28 11.10 8.74
C GLY A 424 2.24 10.68 9.86
N PRO A 425 3.39 10.07 9.53
CA PRO A 425 3.93 9.88 8.18
C PRO A 425 3.65 8.50 7.58
N ASP A 426 3.03 7.57 8.29
CA ASP A 426 2.90 6.18 7.81
C ASP A 426 1.78 6.03 6.76
N SER A 427 2.17 5.79 5.50
CA SER A 427 1.29 5.67 4.34
C SER A 427 0.33 4.48 4.43
N TYR A 428 0.78 3.36 5.00
CA TYR A 428 -0.04 2.15 5.13
C TYR A 428 -1.12 2.36 6.19
N MET A 429 -0.74 2.87 7.36
CA MET A 429 -1.67 3.25 8.43
C MET A 429 -2.66 4.31 7.95
N GLY A 430 -2.23 5.28 7.14
CA GLY A 430 -3.12 6.26 6.50
C GLY A 430 -4.17 5.62 5.58
N ALA A 431 -3.73 4.77 4.64
CA ALA A 431 -4.63 4.03 3.74
C ALA A 431 -5.56 3.07 4.50
N ASN A 432 -5.05 2.40 5.53
CA ASN A 432 -5.79 1.46 6.37
C ASN A 432 -6.85 2.18 7.23
N ILE A 433 -6.59 3.40 7.72
CA ILE A 433 -7.60 4.26 8.36
C ILE A 433 -8.72 4.61 7.37
N VAL A 434 -8.38 4.96 6.13
CA VAL A 434 -9.38 5.24 5.08
C VAL A 434 -10.25 4.02 4.81
N GLU A 435 -9.67 2.82 4.65
CA GLU A 435 -10.44 1.58 4.47
C GLU A 435 -11.33 1.25 5.69
N LEU A 436 -10.88 1.50 6.92
CA LEU A 436 -11.72 1.34 8.12
C LEU A 436 -12.93 2.28 8.09
N LEU A 437 -12.74 3.55 7.73
CA LEU A 437 -13.84 4.52 7.59
C LEU A 437 -14.78 4.14 6.43
N GLN A 438 -14.26 3.63 5.31
CA GLN A 438 -15.07 3.09 4.22
C GLN A 438 -15.90 1.87 4.66
N GLN A 439 -15.34 0.96 5.45
CA GLN A 439 -16.10 -0.14 6.06
C GLN A 439 -17.14 0.35 7.08
N MET A 440 -16.84 1.37 7.87
CA MET A 440 -17.81 2.01 8.76
C MET A 440 -19.01 2.60 8.00
N THR A 441 -18.86 3.05 6.74
CA THR A 441 -20.02 3.50 5.93
C THR A 441 -21.01 2.37 5.55
N LYS A 442 -20.62 1.10 5.76
CA LYS A 442 -21.41 -0.10 5.51
C LYS A 442 -22.04 -0.68 6.79
N MET A 443 -21.68 -0.14 7.97
CA MET A 443 -22.19 -0.54 9.27
C MET A 443 -23.53 0.13 9.60
N THR A 444 -24.25 -0.39 10.59
CA THR A 444 -25.43 0.28 11.14
C THR A 444 -25.04 1.45 12.05
N ASP A 445 -25.89 2.48 12.15
CA ASP A 445 -25.61 3.63 13.02
C ASP A 445 -25.45 3.22 14.49
N ASP A 446 -26.19 2.22 14.95
CA ASP A 446 -26.03 1.59 16.28
C ASP A 446 -24.67 0.92 16.48
N GLU A 447 -23.99 0.45 15.43
CA GLU A 447 -22.63 -0.08 15.54
C GLU A 447 -21.56 1.01 15.45
N ILE A 448 -21.81 2.07 14.68
CA ILE A 448 -20.93 3.24 14.61
C ILE A 448 -20.94 3.97 15.96
N ALA A 449 -22.11 4.15 16.58
CA ALA A 449 -22.26 4.75 17.91
C ALA A 449 -21.53 3.98 19.02
N LYS A 450 -21.32 2.66 18.85
CA LYS A 450 -20.51 1.82 19.75
C LYS A 450 -19.00 2.01 19.55
N ILE A 451 -18.56 2.49 18.39
CA ILE A 451 -17.17 2.91 18.14
C ILE A 451 -16.96 4.34 18.66
N HIS A 452 -17.90 5.25 18.39
CA HIS A 452 -17.88 6.63 18.85
C HIS A 452 -19.30 7.23 18.87
N PRO A 453 -19.80 7.73 20.01
CA PRO A 453 -21.23 8.03 20.18
C PRO A 453 -21.74 9.23 19.38
N ASN A 454 -20.85 10.12 18.94
CA ASN A 454 -21.22 11.30 18.16
C ASN A 454 -21.19 11.06 16.64
N HIS A 455 -20.98 9.81 16.20
CA HIS A 455 -20.94 9.46 14.79
C HIS A 455 -22.06 8.53 14.33
N ASN A 456 -22.51 8.82 13.12
CA ASN A 456 -23.40 7.99 12.30
C ASN A 456 -22.78 7.84 10.90
N ARG A 457 -23.36 6.98 10.07
CA ARG A 457 -22.89 6.63 8.73
C ARG A 457 -22.64 7.84 7.83
N ASP A 458 -23.48 8.87 7.94
CA ASP A 458 -23.40 10.05 7.08
C ASP A 458 -22.32 11.04 7.56
N SER A 459 -22.05 11.13 8.87
CA SER A 459 -20.88 11.84 9.39
C SER A 459 -19.55 11.20 8.95
N ILE A 460 -19.47 9.86 8.89
CA ILE A 460 -18.28 9.14 8.38
C ILE A 460 -18.10 9.39 6.88
N ARG A 461 -19.19 9.42 6.10
CA ARG A 461 -19.17 9.81 4.67
C ARG A 461 -18.69 11.26 4.46
N SER A 462 -18.97 12.16 5.40
CA SER A 462 -18.51 13.56 5.36
C SER A 462 -17.03 13.73 5.77
N LEU A 463 -16.53 12.86 6.65
CA LEU A 463 -15.12 12.82 7.06
C LEU A 463 -14.20 12.24 5.96
N LEU A 464 -14.63 11.18 5.27
CA LEU A 464 -13.83 10.49 4.25
C LEU A 464 -13.14 11.40 3.22
N PRO A 465 -13.83 12.33 2.52
CA PRO A 465 -13.21 13.23 1.55
C PRO A 465 -12.36 14.36 2.17
N ARG A 466 -12.31 14.45 3.51
CA ARG A 466 -11.51 15.43 4.27
C ARG A 466 -10.37 14.80 5.07
N LEU A 467 -10.17 13.48 4.93
CA LEU A 467 -9.03 12.77 5.52
C LEU A 467 -7.93 12.61 4.48
N TYR A 468 -6.90 13.44 4.61
CA TYR A 468 -5.67 13.39 3.82
C TYR A 468 -4.62 12.61 4.60
N TYR A 469 -3.77 11.86 3.91
CA TYR A 469 -2.61 11.20 4.53
C TYR A 469 -1.37 11.31 3.63
N TYR A 470 -0.20 11.41 4.26
CA TYR A 470 1.09 11.42 3.55
C TYR A 470 1.38 10.05 2.93
N GLN A 471 1.99 10.03 1.73
CA GLN A 471 2.09 8.83 0.89
C GLN A 471 3.51 8.25 0.75
N GLU A 472 4.54 8.92 1.26
CA GLU A 472 5.96 8.54 1.06
C GLU A 472 6.66 7.98 2.31
N GLY A 473 5.96 7.71 3.42
CA GLY A 473 6.55 7.17 4.65
C GLY A 473 6.09 5.75 4.98
N THR A 474 7.03 4.83 5.21
CA THR A 474 6.70 3.44 5.57
C THR A 474 7.57 2.92 6.71
N CYS A 475 6.97 2.17 7.64
CA CYS A 475 7.71 1.36 8.60
C CYS A 475 8.39 0.18 7.88
N ILE A 476 9.72 0.15 7.84
CA ILE A 476 10.49 -0.92 7.18
C ILE A 476 10.17 -2.31 7.74
N VAL A 477 9.80 -2.39 9.02
CA VAL A 477 9.45 -3.65 9.70
C VAL A 477 8.12 -4.18 9.22
N HIS A 478 7.09 -3.33 9.15
CA HIS A 478 5.76 -3.76 8.73
C HIS A 478 5.63 -3.90 7.21
N HIS A 479 6.48 -3.24 6.42
CA HIS A 479 6.58 -3.42 4.97
C HIS A 479 6.86 -4.89 4.57
N LEU A 480 7.56 -5.65 5.42
CA LEU A 480 7.87 -7.08 5.20
C LEU A 480 6.63 -8.00 5.18
N PHE A 481 5.46 -7.53 5.64
CA PHE A 481 4.17 -8.26 5.53
C PHE A 481 3.48 -8.02 4.17
N GLY A 482 4.27 -7.99 3.09
CA GLY A 482 3.80 -7.84 1.71
C GLY A 482 3.40 -9.17 1.06
N HIS A 483 3.32 -9.15 -0.27
CA HIS A 483 2.69 -10.17 -1.10
C HIS A 483 3.13 -11.62 -0.82
N GLU A 484 4.44 -11.90 -0.77
CA GLU A 484 5.00 -13.24 -0.51
C GLU A 484 4.48 -13.82 0.82
N VAL A 485 4.45 -12.99 1.86
CA VAL A 485 3.95 -13.38 3.19
C VAL A 485 2.45 -13.62 3.13
N VAL A 486 1.68 -12.75 2.46
CA VAL A 486 0.23 -12.89 2.32
C VAL A 486 -0.16 -14.13 1.51
N GLU A 487 0.55 -14.44 0.43
CA GLU A 487 0.34 -15.67 -0.36
C GLU A 487 0.58 -16.90 0.52
N LYS A 488 1.73 -16.98 1.18
CA LYS A 488 2.11 -18.08 2.08
C LYS A 488 1.17 -18.25 3.27
N ILE A 489 0.58 -17.18 3.81
CA ILE A 489 -0.50 -17.23 4.81
C ILE A 489 -1.77 -17.85 4.20
N ASN A 490 -2.18 -17.44 3.00
CA ASN A 490 -3.34 -18.00 2.29
C ASN A 490 -3.17 -19.47 1.86
N GLU A 491 -1.93 -19.98 1.82
CA GLU A 491 -1.63 -21.38 1.51
C GLU A 491 -1.60 -22.25 2.77
N MET A 492 -0.84 -21.84 3.78
CA MET A 492 -0.51 -22.67 4.93
C MET A 492 -1.29 -22.35 6.22
N TYR A 493 -1.80 -21.11 6.37
CA TYR A 493 -2.31 -20.57 7.64
C TYR A 493 -3.71 -19.93 7.54
N CYS A 494 -4.48 -20.20 6.47
CA CYS A 494 -5.80 -19.61 6.23
C CYS A 494 -6.91 -20.01 7.24
N ASP A 495 -6.66 -21.09 7.99
CA ASP A 495 -7.43 -21.63 9.12
C ASP A 495 -6.88 -21.18 10.50
N ALA A 496 -5.76 -20.47 10.55
CA ALA A 496 -5.17 -19.91 11.76
C ALA A 496 -5.87 -18.59 12.17
N PHE A 497 -5.57 -18.12 13.39
CA PHE A 497 -5.95 -16.79 13.84
C PHE A 497 -5.01 -15.73 13.25
N LEU A 498 -5.53 -14.82 12.43
CA LEU A 498 -4.71 -13.80 11.75
C LEU A 498 -4.76 -12.47 12.49
N THR A 499 -3.59 -11.94 12.83
CA THR A 499 -3.45 -10.66 13.54
C THR A 499 -2.66 -9.68 12.67
N ALA A 500 -2.99 -8.39 12.67
CA ALA A 500 -2.24 -7.37 11.94
C ALA A 500 -2.17 -6.04 12.71
N HIS A 501 -1.03 -5.37 12.61
CA HIS A 501 -0.87 -3.98 13.03
C HIS A 501 -1.49 -3.01 11.99
N PHE A 502 -1.73 -1.75 12.36
CA PHE A 502 -2.20 -0.75 11.38
C PHE A 502 -1.12 -0.33 10.36
N GLU A 503 0.17 -0.54 10.65
CA GLU A 503 1.31 -0.19 9.78
C GLU A 503 1.57 -1.21 8.64
N VAL A 504 0.82 -2.32 8.54
CA VAL A 504 1.07 -3.34 7.50
C VAL A 504 0.51 -2.95 6.12
N PRO A 505 1.13 -3.43 5.02
CA PRO A 505 0.57 -3.35 3.67
C PRO A 505 -0.91 -3.74 3.58
N GLY A 506 -1.64 -3.04 2.72
CA GLY A 506 -3.10 -3.16 2.57
C GLY A 506 -3.60 -4.58 2.29
N GLU A 507 -2.76 -5.44 1.71
CA GLU A 507 -3.03 -6.86 1.46
C GLU A 507 -3.06 -7.71 2.76
N MET A 508 -2.08 -7.55 3.66
CA MET A 508 -2.10 -8.22 4.97
C MET A 508 -3.19 -7.62 5.87
N PHE A 509 -3.41 -6.31 5.79
CA PHE A 509 -4.53 -5.65 6.46
C PHE A 509 -5.88 -6.22 6.00
N ALA A 510 -6.11 -6.34 4.69
CA ALA A 510 -7.35 -6.87 4.14
C ALA A 510 -7.58 -8.35 4.51
N LEU A 511 -6.52 -9.17 4.49
CA LEU A 511 -6.56 -10.57 4.91
C LEU A 511 -6.92 -10.71 6.40
N ALA A 512 -6.30 -9.91 7.27
CA ALA A 512 -6.63 -9.90 8.70
C ALA A 512 -8.03 -9.32 8.98
N MET A 513 -8.52 -8.36 8.17
CA MET A 513 -9.91 -7.87 8.26
C MET A 513 -10.93 -8.92 7.80
N GLU A 514 -10.62 -9.77 6.81
CA GLU A 514 -11.47 -10.92 6.46
C GLU A 514 -11.50 -11.96 7.58
N ALA A 515 -10.34 -12.30 8.14
CA ALA A 515 -10.28 -13.16 9.33
C ALA A 515 -11.08 -12.56 10.50
N LYS A 516 -11.01 -11.24 10.71
CA LYS A 516 -11.81 -10.51 11.73
C LYS A 516 -13.32 -10.60 11.48
N ARG A 517 -13.79 -10.55 10.22
CA ARG A 517 -15.21 -10.80 9.87
C ARG A 517 -15.64 -12.22 10.23
N ARG A 518 -14.77 -13.22 10.04
CA ARG A 518 -14.95 -14.63 10.46
C ARG A 518 -14.80 -14.86 11.97
N GLY A 519 -14.48 -13.85 12.77
CA GLY A 519 -14.10 -14.01 14.19
C GLY A 519 -12.75 -14.69 14.42
N MET A 520 -12.00 -14.95 13.35
CA MET A 520 -10.68 -15.60 13.30
C MET A 520 -9.53 -14.58 13.23
N GLY A 521 -9.75 -13.30 13.54
CA GLY A 521 -8.67 -12.32 13.45
C GLY A 521 -8.93 -10.97 14.10
N ILE A 522 -7.88 -10.16 14.12
CA ILE A 522 -7.88 -8.81 14.68
C ILE A 522 -6.97 -7.89 13.86
N VAL A 523 -7.37 -6.63 13.78
CA VAL A 523 -6.51 -5.53 13.32
C VAL A 523 -6.62 -4.39 14.31
N GLY A 524 -5.48 -3.86 14.72
CA GLY A 524 -5.35 -2.86 15.79
C GLY A 524 -3.90 -2.52 16.14
N SER A 525 -3.69 -2.03 17.36
CA SER A 525 -2.36 -1.86 17.94
C SER A 525 -1.80 -3.18 18.51
N THR A 526 -0.50 -3.15 18.85
CA THR A 526 0.23 -4.13 19.68
C THR A 526 -0.61 -4.66 20.86
N GLN A 527 -1.27 -3.78 21.63
CA GLN A 527 -2.11 -4.20 22.75
C GLN A 527 -3.36 -4.95 22.29
N ASN A 528 -4.02 -4.52 21.20
CA ASN A 528 -5.22 -5.19 20.71
C ASN A 528 -4.93 -6.59 20.16
N ILE A 529 -3.73 -6.81 19.61
CA ILE A 529 -3.23 -8.13 19.20
C ILE A 529 -3.04 -9.02 20.44
N LEU A 530 -2.40 -8.51 21.50
CA LEU A 530 -2.20 -9.22 22.75
C LEU A 530 -3.53 -9.58 23.45
N ASP A 531 -4.44 -8.62 23.57
CA ASP A 531 -5.78 -8.80 24.16
C ASP A 531 -6.57 -9.88 23.41
N PHE A 532 -6.51 -9.88 22.08
CA PHE A 532 -7.18 -10.88 21.25
C PHE A 532 -6.62 -12.29 21.46
N ILE A 533 -5.29 -12.44 21.54
CA ILE A 533 -4.65 -13.74 21.83
C ILE A 533 -5.07 -14.22 23.22
N ILE A 534 -4.97 -13.37 24.25
CA ILE A 534 -5.40 -13.66 25.63
C ILE A 534 -6.87 -14.13 25.65
N GLN A 535 -7.76 -13.42 24.95
CA GLN A 535 -9.18 -13.77 24.90
C GLN A 535 -9.43 -15.12 24.22
N ARG A 536 -8.78 -15.41 23.07
CA ARG A 536 -8.93 -16.70 22.38
C ARG A 536 -8.40 -17.87 23.21
N VAL A 537 -7.30 -17.67 23.94
CA VAL A 537 -6.73 -18.68 24.85
C VAL A 537 -7.64 -18.92 26.06
N GLN A 538 -8.20 -17.87 26.66
CA GLN A 538 -9.18 -18.01 27.73
C GLN A 538 -10.44 -18.74 27.26
N GLU A 539 -10.98 -18.40 26.08
CA GLU A 539 -12.16 -19.07 25.52
C GLU A 539 -11.93 -20.57 25.23
N ALA A 540 -10.69 -21.01 24.97
CA ALA A 540 -10.35 -22.42 24.86
C ALA A 540 -10.21 -23.12 26.23
N LEU A 541 -9.63 -22.43 27.22
CA LEU A 541 -9.59 -22.89 28.61
C LEU A 541 -11.02 -23.08 29.17
N ASP A 542 -11.90 -22.12 28.93
CA ASP A 542 -13.32 -22.16 29.33
C ASP A 542 -14.10 -23.30 28.66
N ARG A 543 -13.70 -23.72 27.45
CA ARG A 543 -14.26 -24.92 26.78
C ARG A 543 -13.74 -26.23 27.39
N ASN A 544 -12.55 -26.24 27.97
CA ASN A 544 -11.86 -27.42 28.50
C ASN A 544 -11.82 -28.60 27.50
N VAL A 545 -11.39 -28.32 26.26
CA VAL A 545 -11.20 -29.30 25.18
C VAL A 545 -9.76 -29.21 24.66
N ASN A 546 -9.19 -30.34 24.21
CA ASN A 546 -7.87 -30.35 23.58
C ASN A 546 -7.89 -29.49 22.30
N GLU A 547 -7.06 -28.46 22.25
CA GLU A 547 -7.01 -27.50 21.14
C GLU A 547 -5.58 -27.04 20.86
N HIS A 548 -5.27 -26.82 19.59
CA HIS A 548 -4.00 -26.24 19.12
C HIS A 548 -4.30 -24.89 18.45
N LEU A 549 -4.20 -23.81 19.21
CA LEU A 549 -4.51 -22.46 18.75
C LEU A 549 -3.29 -21.88 18.02
N GLN A 550 -3.38 -21.72 16.71
CA GLN A 550 -2.31 -21.15 15.88
C GLN A 550 -2.60 -19.67 15.58
N PHE A 551 -1.65 -18.78 15.85
CA PHE A 551 -1.75 -17.33 15.65
C PHE A 551 -0.65 -16.82 14.73
N VAL A 552 -1.00 -16.09 13.68
CA VAL A 552 -0.05 -15.43 12.79
C VAL A 552 0.13 -13.97 13.21
N LEU A 553 1.38 -13.57 13.51
CA LEU A 553 1.71 -12.21 13.91
C LEU A 553 2.04 -11.31 12.71
N GLY A 554 1.09 -10.48 12.26
CA GLY A 554 1.32 -9.37 11.33
C GLY A 554 1.87 -8.13 12.03
N THR A 555 2.92 -8.28 12.83
CA THR A 555 3.59 -7.19 13.58
C THR A 555 4.99 -7.60 14.05
N GLU A 556 5.75 -6.66 14.60
CA GLU A 556 7.14 -6.86 15.02
C GLU A 556 7.32 -7.96 16.10
N SER A 557 8.42 -8.71 15.96
CA SER A 557 8.85 -9.81 16.83
C SER A 557 9.04 -9.44 18.30
N GLY A 558 9.28 -8.16 18.63
CA GLY A 558 9.42 -7.68 20.01
C GLY A 558 8.22 -7.99 20.92
N MET A 559 7.04 -8.31 20.35
CA MET A 559 5.90 -8.81 21.11
C MET A 559 6.10 -10.19 21.76
N ILE A 560 7.03 -11.02 21.28
CA ILE A 560 7.20 -12.44 21.68
C ILE A 560 7.22 -12.61 23.20
N THR A 561 8.08 -11.88 23.90
CA THR A 561 8.24 -11.98 25.36
C THR A 561 6.95 -11.65 26.10
N SER A 562 6.19 -10.65 25.62
CA SER A 562 4.92 -10.25 26.24
C SER A 562 3.80 -11.27 25.99
N ILE A 563 3.68 -11.78 24.75
CA ILE A 563 2.66 -12.79 24.41
C ILE A 563 2.94 -14.09 25.18
N VAL A 564 4.18 -14.60 25.14
CA VAL A 564 4.53 -15.86 25.80
C VAL A 564 4.38 -15.77 27.32
N ALA A 565 4.73 -14.63 27.94
CA ALA A 565 4.48 -14.41 29.36
C ALA A 565 2.98 -14.43 29.70
N ALA A 566 2.15 -13.73 28.93
CA ALA A 566 0.70 -13.71 29.15
C ALA A 566 0.06 -15.10 28.98
N VAL A 567 0.37 -15.80 27.89
CA VAL A 567 -0.14 -17.15 27.62
C VAL A 567 0.28 -18.15 28.70
N ARG A 568 1.54 -18.12 29.16
CA ARG A 568 1.99 -19.00 30.24
C ARG A 568 1.31 -18.72 31.58
N ASN A 569 0.97 -17.47 31.88
CA ASN A 569 0.22 -17.15 33.10
C ASN A 569 -1.21 -17.75 33.05
N LEU A 570 -1.88 -17.68 31.90
CA LEU A 570 -3.19 -18.34 31.70
C LEU A 570 -3.06 -19.87 31.86
N LEU A 571 -2.20 -20.52 31.07
CA LEU A 571 -2.05 -21.97 31.06
C LEU A 571 -1.56 -22.55 32.40
N SER A 572 -0.75 -21.81 33.16
CA SER A 572 -0.30 -22.24 34.49
C SER A 572 -1.37 -22.10 35.58
N SER A 573 -2.25 -21.10 35.49
CA SER A 573 -3.38 -20.96 36.44
C SER A 573 -4.34 -22.16 36.41
N SER A 574 -4.53 -22.75 35.22
CA SER A 574 -5.39 -23.91 35.00
C SER A 574 -4.80 -25.26 35.44
N LYS A 575 -3.52 -25.33 35.85
CA LYS A 575 -2.88 -26.60 36.28
C LYS A 575 -3.44 -27.19 37.58
N THR A 576 -4.27 -26.44 38.31
CA THR A 576 -4.79 -26.82 39.62
C THR A 576 -5.88 -27.89 39.58
N THR A 577 -6.52 -28.11 38.42
CA THR A 577 -7.53 -29.16 38.22
C THR A 577 -6.92 -30.41 37.56
N SER A 578 -6.86 -31.52 38.31
CA SER A 578 -6.41 -32.81 37.80
C SER A 578 -7.33 -33.33 36.69
N GLY A 579 -6.83 -33.38 35.45
CA GLY A 579 -7.61 -33.80 34.27
C GLY A 579 -8.07 -32.67 33.34
N GLY A 580 -7.56 -31.44 33.50
CA GLY A 580 -7.77 -30.36 32.53
C GLY A 580 -7.20 -30.67 31.13
N ALA A 581 -7.82 -30.08 30.11
CA ALA A 581 -7.50 -30.36 28.71
C ALA A 581 -6.11 -29.85 28.26
N LYS A 582 -5.55 -30.50 27.23
CA LYS A 582 -4.26 -30.11 26.64
C LYS A 582 -4.45 -29.01 25.60
N ILE A 583 -4.16 -27.78 26.00
CA ILE A 583 -4.14 -26.62 25.11
C ILE A 583 -2.69 -26.28 24.75
N ASN A 584 -2.44 -26.20 23.44
CA ASN A 584 -1.21 -25.68 22.85
C ASN A 584 -1.51 -24.35 22.17
N VAL A 585 -0.59 -23.38 22.27
CA VAL A 585 -0.70 -22.06 21.66
C VAL A 585 0.53 -21.83 20.80
N GLU A 586 0.37 -21.91 19.49
CA GLU A 586 1.44 -21.70 18.51
C GLU A 586 1.42 -20.27 18.01
N ILE A 587 2.51 -19.55 18.27
CA ILE A 587 2.75 -18.19 17.81
C ILE A 587 3.66 -18.29 16.58
N VAL A 588 3.15 -17.91 15.42
CA VAL A 588 3.82 -18.01 14.12
C VAL A 588 4.39 -16.64 13.71
N PHE A 589 5.64 -16.63 13.27
CA PHE A 589 6.37 -15.43 12.85
C PHE A 589 6.57 -15.44 11.33
N PRO A 590 5.81 -14.64 10.56
CA PRO A 590 6.08 -14.48 9.15
C PRO A 590 7.48 -13.95 8.90
N VAL A 591 8.14 -14.54 7.91
CA VAL A 591 9.43 -14.11 7.35
C VAL A 591 9.23 -13.90 5.85
N SER A 592 9.78 -12.83 5.29
CA SER A 592 9.87 -12.66 3.83
C SER A 592 11.29 -12.99 3.37
N SER A 593 11.43 -13.58 2.18
CA SER A 593 12.71 -13.85 1.53
C SER A 593 13.61 -12.61 1.36
N ASP A 594 13.04 -11.41 1.27
CA ASP A 594 13.80 -10.15 1.24
C ASP A 594 14.57 -9.87 2.56
N SER A 595 14.25 -10.59 3.63
CA SER A 595 14.87 -10.46 4.95
C SER A 595 16.21 -11.22 5.08
N VAL A 596 16.69 -11.85 4.00
CA VAL A 596 17.89 -12.72 3.99
C VAL A 596 19.14 -11.94 3.54
N THR A 597 19.82 -11.25 4.47
CA THR A 597 21.12 -10.63 4.17
C THR A 597 22.24 -11.68 4.04
N SER A 598 22.62 -12.01 2.80
CA SER A 598 23.70 -12.96 2.50
C SER A 598 25.09 -12.40 2.86
N THR A 599 25.68 -12.85 3.96
CA THR A 599 27.04 -12.45 4.37
C THR A 599 28.12 -13.14 3.54
N SER A 600 28.79 -12.40 2.66
CA SER A 600 29.93 -12.90 1.88
C SER A 600 31.16 -13.13 2.77
N SER A 601 31.55 -14.39 2.98
CA SER A 601 32.64 -14.77 3.88
C SER A 601 34.04 -14.53 3.29
N SER A 602 34.62 -13.34 3.51
CA SER A 602 36.08 -13.15 3.44
C SER A 602 36.54 -11.93 4.27
N SER A 603 37.73 -12.02 4.84
CA SER A 603 38.25 -11.07 5.83
C SER A 603 39.09 -9.94 5.23
N SER A 604 38.67 -8.68 5.40
CA SER A 604 39.55 -7.49 5.38
C SER A 604 38.83 -6.26 5.96
N PRO A 605 39.49 -5.43 6.80
CA PRO A 605 38.88 -4.23 7.36
C PRO A 605 38.92 -3.06 6.36
N GLY A 606 37.84 -2.88 5.59
CA GLY A 606 37.69 -1.75 4.66
C GLY A 606 36.27 -1.22 4.64
N ARG A 607 36.09 0.06 5.01
CA ARG A 607 34.79 0.75 4.91
C ARG A 607 34.34 0.78 3.44
N LYS A 608 33.18 0.20 3.15
CA LYS A 608 32.42 0.41 1.91
C LYS A 608 30.95 0.58 2.27
N SER A 609 30.33 1.66 1.82
CA SER A 609 28.88 1.78 1.76
C SER A 609 28.33 0.81 0.72
N VAL A 610 27.19 0.19 1.02
CA VAL A 610 26.44 -0.62 0.05
C VAL A 610 25.28 0.23 -0.45
N ALA A 611 25.33 0.62 -1.72
CA ALA A 611 24.29 1.45 -2.33
C ALA A 611 23.09 0.59 -2.75
N LEU A 612 22.03 0.61 -1.95
CA LEU A 612 20.66 0.53 -2.47
C LEU A 612 20.20 1.96 -2.81
N GLY A 613 19.22 2.09 -3.72
CA GLY A 613 18.91 3.34 -4.42
C GLY A 613 18.54 4.52 -3.50
N GLU A 614 19.29 5.62 -3.63
CA GLU A 614 19.07 7.01 -3.18
C GLU A 614 18.63 7.31 -1.74
N ILE A 615 18.34 6.32 -0.91
CA ILE A 615 18.36 6.50 0.55
C ILE A 615 19.76 6.16 1.03
N ASN A 616 20.52 7.18 1.41
CA ASN A 616 21.82 7.03 2.06
C ASN A 616 21.62 6.62 3.53
N LEU A 617 20.99 5.45 3.73
CA LEU A 617 20.86 4.80 5.02
C LEU A 617 22.26 4.65 5.64
N PRO A 618 22.48 5.07 6.89
CA PRO A 618 23.60 4.56 7.66
C PRO A 618 23.54 3.03 7.59
N VAL A 619 24.68 2.37 7.33
CA VAL A 619 24.73 0.91 7.33
C VAL A 619 24.52 0.43 8.75
N VAL A 620 23.26 0.19 9.13
CA VAL A 620 22.87 -0.24 10.47
C VAL A 620 23.59 -1.56 10.76
N PRO A 621 24.46 -1.63 11.79
CA PRO A 621 25.25 -2.82 12.03
C PRO A 621 24.38 -4.04 12.32
N GLY A 622 24.46 -5.06 11.45
CA GLY A 622 23.73 -6.31 11.63
C GLY A 622 24.17 -7.05 12.88
N VAL A 623 23.24 -7.23 13.83
CA VAL A 623 23.24 -8.17 14.96
C VAL A 623 24.59 -8.75 15.38
N SER A 624 25.31 -8.02 16.25
CA SER A 624 26.52 -8.53 16.91
C SER A 624 26.24 -9.53 18.04
N SER A 625 24.98 -9.95 18.23
CA SER A 625 24.46 -10.70 19.39
C SER A 625 24.30 -12.22 19.18
N GLY A 626 24.84 -12.78 18.10
CA GLY A 626 24.96 -14.24 17.94
C GLY A 626 23.76 -14.97 17.33
N GLU A 627 22.68 -14.27 16.97
CA GLU A 627 21.76 -14.75 15.93
C GLU A 627 22.52 -14.80 14.59
N GLY A 628 23.12 -15.95 14.27
CA GLY A 628 23.95 -16.10 13.08
C GLY A 628 23.15 -15.89 11.79
N CYS A 629 23.75 -15.19 10.81
CA CYS A 629 23.20 -14.98 9.47
C CYS A 629 23.11 -16.31 8.69
N SER A 630 22.12 -17.14 9.05
CA SER A 630 21.77 -18.34 8.30
C SER A 630 21.00 -17.99 7.03
N ILE A 631 20.96 -18.92 6.08
CA ILE A 631 20.21 -18.79 4.83
C ILE A 631 18.67 -18.75 5.02
N HIS A 632 18.16 -18.98 6.24
CA HIS A 632 16.74 -18.91 6.61
C HIS A 632 16.41 -17.56 7.30
N GLY A 633 16.84 -16.46 6.68
CA GLY A 633 16.96 -15.15 7.34
C GLY A 633 15.64 -14.44 7.68
N GLY A 634 15.67 -13.72 8.81
CA GLY A 634 14.90 -12.51 9.08
C GLY A 634 13.37 -12.63 9.24
N CYS A 635 12.90 -12.48 10.48
CA CYS A 635 11.53 -12.05 10.75
C CYS A 635 11.44 -10.52 10.80
N ALA A 636 10.21 -9.99 10.81
CA ALA A 636 9.94 -8.59 11.07
C ALA A 636 10.50 -8.14 12.45
N SER A 637 11.68 -7.51 12.42
CA SER A 637 12.39 -6.94 13.57
C SER A 637 13.01 -5.61 13.16
N CYS A 638 12.95 -4.58 14.01
CA CYS A 638 13.52 -3.27 13.70
C CYS A 638 15.05 -3.27 13.82
N PRO A 639 15.82 -3.04 12.73
CA PRO A 639 17.27 -3.05 12.80
C PRO A 639 17.80 -1.92 13.70
N TYR A 640 17.15 -0.76 13.70
CA TYR A 640 17.45 0.35 14.60
C TYR A 640 17.24 -0.02 16.08
N MET A 641 16.15 -0.74 16.42
CA MET A 641 15.95 -1.19 17.79
C MET A 641 17.03 -2.20 18.20
N LYS A 642 17.43 -3.12 17.31
CA LYS A 642 18.54 -4.08 17.56
C LYS A 642 19.93 -3.43 17.71
N MET A 643 20.11 -2.13 17.43
CA MET A 643 21.33 -1.39 17.85
C MET A 643 21.43 -1.27 19.38
N ASN A 644 20.32 -1.42 20.11
CA ASN A 644 20.28 -1.48 21.56
C ASN A 644 20.60 -2.90 22.04
N SER A 645 21.86 -3.13 22.43
CA SER A 645 22.31 -4.44 22.90
C SER A 645 22.43 -4.53 24.43
N LEU A 646 22.37 -5.76 24.95
CA LEU A 646 22.64 -6.04 26.37
C LEU A 646 24.08 -5.66 26.75
N SER A 647 25.05 -5.85 25.87
CA SER A 647 26.45 -5.47 26.10
C SER A 647 26.64 -3.94 26.13
N SER A 648 25.94 -3.17 25.28
CA SER A 648 25.88 -1.71 25.39
C SER A 648 25.30 -1.26 26.74
N LEU A 649 24.19 -1.87 27.17
CA LEU A 649 23.57 -1.56 28.47
C LEU A 649 24.53 -1.83 29.63
N MET A 650 25.18 -2.99 29.64
CA MET A 650 26.17 -3.34 30.66
C MET A 650 27.35 -2.37 30.65
N LYS A 651 27.93 -2.07 29.48
CA LYS A 651 29.04 -1.11 29.31
C LYS A 651 28.70 0.27 29.89
N VAL A 652 27.60 0.88 29.44
CA VAL A 652 27.19 2.22 29.92
C VAL A 652 26.95 2.22 31.44
N CYS A 653 26.29 1.18 31.96
CA CYS A 653 26.07 1.05 33.40
C CYS A 653 27.38 0.82 34.18
N GLN A 654 28.35 0.07 33.63
CA GLN A 654 29.66 -0.20 34.24
C GLN A 654 30.60 1.03 34.21
N ASP A 655 30.53 1.90 33.19
CA ASP A 655 31.36 3.11 33.05
C ASP A 655 30.86 4.32 33.86
N LEU A 656 29.55 4.42 34.11
CA LEU A 656 28.95 5.51 34.90
C LEU A 656 29.45 5.54 36.37
N PRO A 657 29.61 6.72 37.01
CA PRO A 657 29.67 8.06 36.44
C PRO A 657 31.09 8.48 36.01
N HIS A 658 32.10 7.63 36.24
CA HIS A 658 33.50 8.04 36.28
C HIS A 658 34.16 8.13 34.89
N ASN A 659 33.81 7.23 33.97
CA ASN A 659 34.46 7.17 32.65
C ASN A 659 33.75 8.06 31.60
N LYS A 660 33.51 9.34 31.93
CA LYS A 660 32.76 10.28 31.07
C LYS A 660 33.28 10.39 29.63
N ALA A 661 34.57 10.15 29.40
CA ALA A 661 35.13 10.15 28.05
C ALA A 661 34.51 9.05 27.18
N ALA A 662 34.48 7.80 27.66
CA ALA A 662 34.01 6.64 26.91
C ALA A 662 32.49 6.63 26.66
N ILE A 663 31.70 7.20 27.59
CA ILE A 663 30.23 7.26 27.49
C ILE A 663 29.68 8.59 26.96
N SER A 664 30.54 9.56 26.60
CA SER A 664 30.12 10.87 26.11
C SER A 664 29.22 10.80 24.86
N ALA A 665 29.51 9.89 23.93
CA ALA A 665 28.70 9.65 22.74
C ALA A 665 27.34 8.95 23.02
N TYR A 666 27.19 8.38 24.21
CA TYR A 666 25.97 7.71 24.69
C TYR A 666 25.05 8.67 25.45
N GLU A 667 25.48 9.91 25.76
CA GLU A 667 24.63 10.89 26.46
C GLU A 667 23.52 11.42 25.53
N ALA A 668 22.27 11.41 26.01
CA ALA A 668 21.13 11.87 25.23
C ALA A 668 21.19 13.40 25.02
N LYS A 669 21.09 13.83 23.77
CA LYS A 669 21.23 15.24 23.39
C LYS A 669 20.14 16.10 24.06
N ARG A 670 20.53 17.29 24.53
CA ARG A 670 19.58 18.37 24.84
C ARG A 670 19.33 19.18 23.56
N PHE A 671 18.07 19.47 23.25
CA PHE A 671 17.73 20.39 22.17
C PHE A 671 18.26 21.79 22.48
N LYS A 672 19.27 22.23 21.73
CA LYS A 672 19.73 23.63 21.68
C LYS A 672 19.14 24.39 20.49
N LEU A 673 18.42 23.67 19.62
CA LEU A 673 17.75 24.22 18.46
C LEU A 673 16.53 25.05 18.88
N HIS A 674 16.35 26.16 18.17
CA HIS A 674 15.21 27.04 18.29
C HIS A 674 14.42 27.00 16.98
N THR A 675 13.11 26.98 17.12
CA THR A 675 12.14 27.10 16.02
C THR A 675 12.31 28.40 15.24
N VAL A 676 11.68 28.50 14.06
CA VAL A 676 11.68 29.72 13.23
C VAL A 676 11.09 30.92 13.99
N THR A 677 10.18 30.69 14.95
CA THR A 677 9.65 31.76 15.81
C THR A 677 10.52 32.08 17.05
N GLY A 678 11.72 31.50 17.15
CA GLY A 678 12.70 31.77 18.21
C GLY A 678 12.45 31.04 19.53
N LYS A 679 11.52 30.07 19.57
CA LYS A 679 11.18 29.27 20.76
C LYS A 679 11.93 27.94 20.78
N SER A 680 12.23 27.40 21.96
CA SER A 680 12.84 26.07 22.13
C SER A 680 12.09 24.98 21.34
N VAL A 681 12.82 24.17 20.57
CA VAL A 681 12.25 23.00 19.88
C VAL A 681 11.64 22.00 20.86
N ALA A 682 12.23 21.83 22.05
CA ALA A 682 11.69 20.94 23.08
C ALA A 682 10.29 21.38 23.54
N ASP A 683 10.11 22.67 23.86
CA ASP A 683 8.86 23.17 24.43
C ASP A 683 7.70 23.15 23.43
N ILE A 684 7.99 23.42 22.15
CA ILE A 684 6.98 23.39 21.08
C ILE A 684 6.69 21.97 20.60
N GLY A 685 7.72 21.13 20.42
CA GLY A 685 7.56 19.73 20.02
C GLY A 685 6.85 18.87 21.08
N CYS A 686 6.91 19.26 22.35
CA CYS A 686 6.11 18.65 23.42
C CYS A 686 4.62 19.04 23.38
N GLN A 687 4.20 20.16 22.76
CA GLN A 687 2.77 20.54 22.77
C GLN A 687 1.87 19.50 22.07
N PRO A 688 2.18 18.96 20.86
CA PRO A 688 1.41 17.87 20.27
C PRO A 688 1.31 16.60 21.13
N ILE A 689 2.35 16.31 21.93
CA ILE A 689 2.38 15.17 22.85
C ILE A 689 1.48 15.45 24.06
N LEU A 690 1.49 16.66 24.61
CA LEU A 690 0.58 17.08 25.67
C LEU A 690 -0.88 17.06 25.18
N HIS A 691 -1.16 17.57 23.98
CA HIS A 691 -2.50 17.51 23.37
C HIS A 691 -3.05 16.07 23.29
N MET A 692 -2.18 15.10 22.97
CA MET A 692 -2.54 13.68 22.95
C MET A 692 -2.82 13.12 24.36
N ARG A 693 -2.02 13.50 25.36
CA ARG A 693 -2.18 13.07 26.76
C ARG A 693 -3.47 13.61 27.36
N ASP A 694 -3.75 14.89 27.14
CA ASP A 694 -4.99 15.55 27.53
C ASP A 694 -6.20 14.86 26.88
N PHE A 695 -6.12 14.55 25.58
CA PHE A 695 -7.13 13.75 24.89
C PHE A 695 -7.27 12.33 25.46
N GLN A 696 -6.16 11.64 25.77
CA GLN A 696 -6.21 10.32 26.39
C GLN A 696 -6.87 10.33 27.77
N ALA A 697 -6.73 11.43 28.54
CA ALA A 697 -7.35 11.60 29.85
C ALA A 697 -8.83 12.03 29.75
N ALA A 698 -9.12 13.14 29.05
CA ALA A 698 -10.45 13.77 28.99
C ALA A 698 -11.38 13.18 27.91
N LYS A 699 -10.85 12.38 26.98
CA LYS A 699 -11.55 11.88 25.76
C LYS A 699 -12.07 12.99 24.84
N GLN A 700 -11.51 14.20 24.95
CA GLN A 700 -11.82 15.36 24.11
C GLN A 700 -10.52 16.08 23.74
N LEU A 701 -10.45 16.71 22.57
CA LEU A 701 -9.34 17.57 22.19
C LEU A 701 -9.32 18.81 23.11
N PRO A 702 -8.14 19.28 23.54
CA PRO A 702 -8.03 20.46 24.41
C PRO A 702 -8.67 21.70 23.79
N GLU A 703 -9.38 22.49 24.60
CA GLU A 703 -10.03 23.73 24.16
C GLU A 703 -9.05 24.68 23.44
N LYS A 704 -7.81 24.78 23.93
CA LYS A 704 -6.71 25.54 23.32
C LYS A 704 -6.41 25.07 21.88
N LEU A 705 -6.38 23.76 21.64
CA LEU A 705 -6.14 23.19 20.31
C LEU A 705 -7.35 23.41 19.39
N VAL A 706 -8.57 23.20 19.88
CA VAL A 706 -9.81 23.48 19.13
C VAL A 706 -9.88 24.98 18.74
N HIS A 707 -9.50 25.87 19.65
CA HIS A 707 -9.42 27.31 19.39
C HIS A 707 -8.37 27.65 18.32
N GLN A 708 -7.20 26.99 18.32
CA GLN A 708 -6.18 27.14 17.27
C GLN A 708 -6.66 26.65 15.89
N ILE A 709 -7.38 25.53 15.84
CA ILE A 709 -7.99 24.98 14.61
C ILE A 709 -9.01 25.97 14.02
N MET A 710 -9.89 26.53 14.86
CA MET A 710 -10.98 27.41 14.41
C MET A 710 -10.50 28.82 14.00
N ASN A 711 -9.68 29.48 14.83
CA ASN A 711 -9.46 30.93 14.72
C ASN A 711 -8.33 31.35 13.77
N ARG A 712 -7.68 30.40 13.08
CA ARG A 712 -6.59 30.70 12.14
C ARG A 712 -6.98 31.66 11.02
N ARG A 713 -8.24 31.60 10.55
CA ARG A 713 -8.81 32.50 9.52
C ARG A 713 -8.69 34.00 9.83
N ASN A 714 -8.42 34.40 11.07
CA ASN A 714 -8.33 35.81 11.48
C ASN A 714 -6.90 36.32 11.73
N GLN A 715 -5.90 35.45 11.90
CA GLN A 715 -4.56 35.86 12.36
C GLN A 715 -3.60 36.29 11.23
N ASP A 716 -3.82 35.84 10.00
CA ASP A 716 -2.98 36.17 8.82
C ASP A 716 -3.07 37.65 8.38
N SER A 717 -3.82 38.48 9.10
CA SER A 717 -3.91 39.92 8.88
C SER A 717 -2.76 40.73 9.50
N HIS A 718 -2.11 40.23 10.57
CA HIS A 718 -1.18 41.04 11.39
C HIS A 718 0.01 40.27 12.00
N VAL A 719 0.78 39.53 11.20
CA VAL A 719 2.15 39.13 11.59
C VAL A 719 3.17 39.36 10.46
N ASN A 720 3.84 40.51 10.49
CA ASN A 720 5.02 40.76 9.64
C ASN A 720 6.23 40.00 10.18
N TYR A 721 6.49 38.80 9.65
CA TYR A 721 7.76 38.09 9.87
C TYR A 721 8.91 38.72 9.05
N ASN A 722 9.39 39.87 9.53
CA ASN A 722 10.69 40.41 9.14
C ASN A 722 11.80 39.60 9.83
N MET A 723 12.27 38.52 9.18
CA MET A 723 13.64 38.05 9.35
C MET A 723 14.45 38.37 8.09
N ALA A 724 15.74 38.64 8.28
CA ALA A 724 16.56 39.31 7.27
C ALA A 724 16.76 38.45 6.01
N SER A 725 16.49 39.04 4.84
CA SER A 725 16.59 38.37 3.55
C SER A 725 18.02 38.29 3.04
N ALA A 726 18.56 37.07 2.95
CA ALA A 726 19.69 36.71 2.09
C ALA A 726 19.50 35.24 1.65
N ASN A 727 19.02 34.91 0.44
CA ASN A 727 18.66 35.76 -0.70
C ASN A 727 17.34 35.30 -1.36
N GLY A 728 16.68 36.20 -2.10
CA GLY A 728 16.05 35.81 -3.36
C GLY A 728 14.60 35.29 -3.38
N ILE A 729 13.89 35.07 -2.26
CA ILE A 729 12.47 34.68 -2.31
C ILE A 729 11.57 35.89 -2.63
N GLY A 730 11.65 36.36 -3.88
CA GLY A 730 10.63 37.19 -4.48
C GLY A 730 9.39 36.36 -4.80
N ARG A 731 8.20 36.85 -4.48
CA ARG A 731 6.95 36.27 -4.99
C ARG A 731 6.98 36.32 -6.52
N ILE A 732 6.75 35.19 -7.21
CA ILE A 732 6.27 35.23 -8.60
C ILE A 732 4.76 35.54 -8.59
N GLN A 733 4.41 36.71 -8.05
CA GLN A 733 3.12 37.37 -8.22
C GLN A 733 3.36 38.61 -9.07
N GLY A 734 3.26 38.48 -10.39
CA GLY A 734 3.39 39.61 -11.32
C GLY A 734 3.99 39.28 -12.69
N LYS A 735 4.89 38.29 -12.79
CA LYS A 735 5.33 37.77 -14.10
C LYS A 735 4.23 36.90 -14.71
N GLN A 736 3.85 37.14 -15.96
CA GLN A 736 3.14 36.13 -16.76
C GLN A 736 4.14 35.11 -17.33
N PRO A 737 3.71 33.85 -17.57
CA PRO A 737 4.54 32.88 -18.28
C PRO A 737 4.77 33.31 -19.73
N LEU A 738 5.93 32.93 -20.29
CA LEU A 738 6.30 33.17 -21.70
C LEU A 738 5.38 32.39 -22.64
N PHE A 739 5.04 31.16 -22.24
CA PHE A 739 3.99 30.32 -22.82
C PHE A 739 3.65 29.21 -21.81
N SER A 740 2.56 28.49 -22.10
CA SER A 740 2.09 27.37 -21.29
C SER A 740 1.68 26.21 -22.19
N PHE A 741 1.80 24.97 -21.73
CA PHE A 741 1.38 23.78 -22.49
C PHE A 741 0.80 22.68 -21.60
N GLY A 742 -0.14 21.89 -22.13
CA GLY A 742 -0.73 20.75 -21.40
C GLY A 742 0.18 19.51 -21.47
N VAL A 743 0.09 18.62 -20.47
CA VAL A 743 0.85 17.36 -20.43
C VAL A 743 -0.01 16.19 -19.95
N ILE A 744 0.14 15.03 -20.61
CA ILE A 744 -0.45 13.75 -20.20
C ILE A 744 0.46 12.58 -20.61
N ALA A 745 0.43 11.50 -19.84
CA ALA A 745 1.20 10.29 -20.08
C ALA A 745 0.31 9.04 -19.98
N ASP A 746 0.70 7.99 -20.72
CA ASP A 746 0.24 6.60 -20.54
C ASP A 746 -1.29 6.46 -20.37
N VAL A 747 -2.02 6.90 -21.40
CA VAL A 747 -3.48 6.76 -21.48
C VAL A 747 -3.89 5.30 -21.64
N GLN A 748 -3.15 4.53 -22.45
CA GLN A 748 -3.31 3.08 -22.65
C GLN A 748 -4.79 2.64 -22.69
N TYR A 749 -5.62 3.31 -23.50
CA TYR A 749 -7.04 2.95 -23.63
C TYR A 749 -7.23 1.57 -24.27
N ALA A 750 -8.17 0.77 -23.77
CA ALA A 750 -8.69 -0.40 -24.47
C ALA A 750 -10.13 -0.70 -24.04
N ASP A 751 -10.95 -1.26 -24.94
CA ASP A 751 -12.36 -1.58 -24.65
C ASP A 751 -12.50 -2.97 -23.97
N ILE A 752 -11.73 -3.18 -22.92
CA ILE A 752 -11.65 -4.43 -22.14
C ILE A 752 -12.03 -4.16 -20.67
N PRO A 753 -12.39 -5.18 -19.87
CA PRO A 753 -12.55 -5.01 -18.43
C PRO A 753 -11.26 -4.49 -17.78
N ASP A 754 -11.40 -3.73 -16.70
CA ASP A 754 -10.25 -3.24 -15.92
C ASP A 754 -9.40 -4.43 -15.40
N GLY A 755 -8.09 -4.23 -15.35
CA GLY A 755 -7.12 -5.28 -15.03
C GLY A 755 -6.04 -4.80 -14.06
N GLN A 756 -4.88 -5.47 -14.09
CA GLN A 756 -3.75 -5.17 -13.21
C GLN A 756 -2.43 -5.24 -13.97
N SER A 757 -1.41 -4.54 -13.47
CA SER A 757 -0.01 -4.70 -13.88
C SER A 757 0.55 -6.05 -13.39
N PHE A 758 1.73 -6.44 -13.87
CA PHE A 758 2.47 -7.60 -13.33
C PHE A 758 2.76 -7.48 -11.82
N LEU A 759 2.77 -6.26 -11.27
CA LEU A 759 2.97 -5.98 -9.85
C LEU A 759 1.63 -5.73 -9.10
N GLY A 760 0.50 -6.14 -9.68
CA GLY A 760 -0.83 -6.01 -9.08
C GLY A 760 -1.48 -4.61 -9.18
N THR A 761 -0.79 -3.60 -9.72
CA THR A 761 -1.30 -2.22 -9.82
C THR A 761 -2.56 -2.15 -10.68
N PRO A 762 -3.71 -1.64 -10.20
CA PRO A 762 -4.94 -1.55 -10.99
C PRO A 762 -4.79 -0.70 -12.27
N ARG A 763 -5.37 -1.19 -13.37
CA ARG A 763 -5.33 -0.58 -14.72
C ARG A 763 -6.73 -0.41 -15.27
N TYR A 764 -7.17 0.83 -15.46
CA TYR A 764 -8.56 1.19 -15.76
C TYR A 764 -8.78 1.51 -17.25
N TYR A 765 -8.61 0.49 -18.12
CA TYR A 765 -8.50 0.65 -19.59
C TYR A 765 -9.64 1.40 -20.26
N ARG A 766 -10.87 1.33 -19.71
CA ARG A 766 -12.02 2.09 -20.21
C ARG A 766 -12.15 3.48 -19.59
N HIS A 767 -11.63 3.68 -18.38
CA HIS A 767 -11.71 4.96 -17.68
C HIS A 767 -10.68 5.97 -18.17
N SER A 768 -9.51 5.52 -18.64
CA SER A 768 -8.40 6.42 -19.01
C SER A 768 -8.73 7.39 -20.16
N ILE A 769 -9.57 7.00 -21.12
CA ILE A 769 -10.07 7.95 -22.14
C ILE A 769 -11.04 9.01 -21.55
N LEU A 770 -11.60 8.76 -20.36
CA LEU A 770 -12.37 9.76 -19.61
C LEU A 770 -11.45 10.74 -18.85
N VAL A 771 -10.26 10.29 -18.41
CA VAL A 771 -9.18 11.18 -17.91
C VAL A 771 -8.74 12.12 -19.03
N LEU A 772 -8.46 11.58 -20.23
CA LEU A 772 -8.12 12.39 -21.41
C LEU A 772 -9.23 13.40 -21.78
N LYS A 773 -10.51 13.01 -21.71
CA LYS A 773 -11.63 13.94 -21.90
C LYS A 773 -11.63 15.10 -20.91
N ARG A 774 -11.38 14.83 -19.62
CA ARG A 774 -11.28 15.86 -18.59
C ARG A 774 -10.05 16.74 -18.80
N ALA A 775 -8.93 16.16 -19.24
CA ALA A 775 -7.72 16.89 -19.62
C ALA A 775 -8.00 17.91 -20.75
N VAL A 776 -8.54 17.44 -21.88
CA VAL A 776 -8.85 18.29 -23.04
C VAL A 776 -9.88 19.37 -22.71
N GLN A 777 -10.91 19.05 -21.91
CA GLN A 777 -11.87 20.04 -21.42
C GLN A 777 -11.22 21.08 -20.51
N ASN A 778 -10.35 20.69 -19.58
CA ASN A 778 -9.61 21.60 -18.71
C ASN A 778 -8.69 22.53 -19.52
N TRP A 779 -7.87 21.96 -20.41
CA TRP A 779 -6.96 22.70 -21.29
C TRP A 779 -7.70 23.72 -22.18
N ASN A 780 -8.84 23.33 -22.76
CA ASN A 780 -9.70 24.24 -23.52
C ASN A 780 -10.30 25.36 -22.66
N ASN A 781 -10.73 25.06 -21.43
CA ASN A 781 -11.29 26.04 -20.50
C ASN A 781 -10.25 27.07 -20.04
N GLN A 782 -8.96 26.74 -20.03
CA GLN A 782 -7.89 27.68 -19.67
C GLN A 782 -7.58 28.71 -20.77
N GLN A 783 -7.92 28.44 -22.04
CA GLN A 783 -7.79 29.34 -23.21
C GLN A 783 -6.39 29.96 -23.44
N ARG A 784 -5.35 29.45 -22.77
CA ARG A 784 -3.99 30.03 -22.72
C ARG A 784 -2.86 29.06 -23.08
N LEU A 785 -3.17 27.77 -23.23
CA LEU A 785 -2.19 26.73 -23.52
C LEU A 785 -1.89 26.73 -25.03
N LYS A 786 -0.62 26.88 -25.39
CA LYS A 786 -0.17 27.05 -26.79
C LYS A 786 -0.16 25.74 -27.57
N PHE A 787 0.07 24.64 -26.87
CA PHE A 787 0.05 23.26 -27.37
C PHE A 787 -0.14 22.29 -26.20
N VAL A 788 -0.23 21.00 -26.48
CA VAL A 788 -0.14 19.92 -25.46
C VAL A 788 0.83 18.83 -25.92
N LEU A 789 1.43 18.11 -24.96
CA LEU A 789 2.33 16.98 -25.18
C LEU A 789 1.72 15.69 -24.61
N ASN A 790 1.63 14.66 -25.46
CA ASN A 790 1.28 13.29 -25.06
C ASN A 790 2.53 12.41 -25.05
N PHE A 791 2.94 11.95 -23.88
CA PHE A 791 4.23 11.30 -23.65
C PHE A 791 4.36 9.85 -24.14
N GLY A 792 3.29 9.27 -24.68
CA GLY A 792 3.34 7.97 -25.36
C GLY A 792 2.03 7.21 -25.27
N ASP A 793 2.10 5.90 -25.48
CA ASP A 793 1.17 4.89 -24.99
C ASP A 793 -0.30 5.30 -24.88
N ILE A 794 -0.91 5.55 -26.03
CA ILE A 794 -2.31 5.98 -26.15
C ILE A 794 -3.32 4.83 -26.04
N VAL A 795 -2.93 3.60 -26.39
CA VAL A 795 -3.79 2.41 -26.49
C VAL A 795 -3.03 1.19 -25.98
N ASP A 796 -3.64 0.38 -25.11
CA ASP A 796 -2.96 -0.70 -24.39
C ASP A 796 -2.58 -1.91 -25.27
N GLY A 797 -1.49 -2.60 -24.93
CA GLY A 797 -1.03 -3.82 -25.60
C GLY A 797 -2.06 -4.96 -25.62
N PHE A 798 -2.97 -5.04 -24.64
CA PHE A 798 -4.09 -5.98 -24.58
C PHE A 798 -5.30 -5.56 -25.42
N CYS A 799 -5.27 -4.39 -26.09
CA CYS A 799 -6.29 -4.05 -27.08
C CYS A 799 -6.35 -5.14 -28.18
N PRO A 800 -7.53 -5.69 -28.50
CA PRO A 800 -7.69 -6.64 -29.61
C PRO A 800 -7.17 -6.06 -30.92
N LYS A 801 -6.42 -6.86 -31.69
CA LYS A 801 -5.62 -6.36 -32.83
C LYS A 801 -6.44 -5.98 -34.05
N ASP A 802 -7.66 -6.53 -34.16
CA ASP A 802 -8.73 -6.09 -35.05
C ASP A 802 -9.29 -4.69 -34.67
N GLN A 803 -9.15 -4.29 -33.40
CA GLN A 803 -9.68 -3.03 -32.86
C GLN A 803 -8.61 -1.94 -32.70
N SER A 804 -7.32 -2.30 -32.63
CA SER A 804 -6.20 -1.37 -32.39
C SER A 804 -6.25 -0.09 -33.23
N LEU A 805 -6.53 -0.20 -34.54
CA LEU A 805 -6.65 0.96 -35.44
C LEU A 805 -7.83 1.88 -35.06
N ASN A 806 -8.94 1.31 -34.62
CA ASN A 806 -10.13 2.07 -34.22
C ASN A 806 -9.98 2.67 -32.83
N SER A 807 -9.37 1.95 -31.88
CA SER A 807 -8.98 2.47 -30.56
C SER A 807 -8.01 3.65 -30.68
N ILE A 808 -6.99 3.53 -31.54
CA ILE A 808 -6.02 4.62 -31.78
C ILE A 808 -6.72 5.84 -32.38
N LYS A 809 -7.55 5.66 -33.41
CA LYS A 809 -8.37 6.75 -33.98
C LYS A 809 -9.32 7.38 -32.95
N LYS A 810 -9.90 6.59 -32.03
CA LYS A 810 -10.79 7.07 -30.96
C LYS A 810 -10.04 7.96 -29.96
N VAL A 811 -8.81 7.61 -29.59
CA VAL A 811 -7.99 8.42 -28.67
C VAL A 811 -7.41 9.66 -29.37
N VAL A 812 -6.91 9.53 -30.60
CA VAL A 812 -6.45 10.68 -31.41
C VAL A 812 -7.60 11.66 -31.69
N SER A 813 -8.81 11.17 -31.96
CA SER A 813 -10.01 12.01 -32.12
C SER A 813 -10.42 12.74 -30.84
N GLU A 814 -9.93 12.33 -29.66
CA GLU A 814 -10.15 13.07 -28.42
C GLU A 814 -9.08 14.16 -28.22
N PHE A 815 -7.83 13.87 -28.57
CA PHE A 815 -6.79 14.90 -28.68
C PHE A 815 -7.15 15.99 -29.69
N ASP A 816 -7.77 15.63 -30.82
CA ASP A 816 -8.25 16.57 -31.84
C ASP A 816 -9.42 17.46 -31.37
N ASN A 817 -9.99 17.23 -30.18
CA ASN A 817 -10.93 18.15 -29.54
C ASN A 817 -10.22 19.31 -28.80
N PHE A 818 -8.89 19.32 -28.72
CA PHE A 818 -8.12 20.43 -28.14
C PHE A 818 -7.97 21.60 -29.14
N ASN A 819 -8.21 22.83 -28.67
CA ASN A 819 -8.16 24.05 -29.47
C ASN A 819 -6.71 24.56 -29.71
N GLY A 820 -5.81 23.68 -30.16
CA GLY A 820 -4.41 24.01 -30.42
C GLY A 820 -3.61 22.83 -30.98
N LEU A 821 -2.28 22.94 -30.99
CA LEU A 821 -1.41 21.87 -31.47
C LEU A 821 -1.26 20.75 -30.44
N VAL A 822 -1.28 19.51 -30.91
CA VAL A 822 -0.99 18.30 -30.12
C VAL A 822 0.31 17.71 -30.65
N TYR A 823 1.29 17.55 -29.76
CA TYR A 823 2.56 16.88 -30.06
C TYR A 823 2.54 15.49 -29.44
N HIS A 824 2.75 14.47 -30.25
CA HIS A 824 2.68 13.07 -29.85
C HIS A 824 4.07 12.42 -29.82
N MET A 825 4.21 11.48 -28.90
CA MET A 825 5.36 10.61 -28.76
C MET A 825 4.91 9.15 -28.90
N ILE A 826 5.82 8.22 -29.18
CA ILE A 826 5.52 6.78 -29.23
C ILE A 826 6.09 6.07 -28.01
N GLY A 827 5.28 5.16 -27.44
CA GLY A 827 5.70 4.21 -26.41
C GLY A 827 5.56 2.76 -26.88
N ASN A 828 5.85 1.80 -26.02
CA ASN A 828 5.77 0.38 -26.36
C ASN A 828 4.35 -0.12 -26.62
N HIS A 829 3.32 0.31 -25.87
CA HIS A 829 1.94 -0.10 -26.14
C HIS A 829 1.42 0.48 -27.47
N CYS A 830 1.90 1.65 -27.91
CA CYS A 830 1.66 2.10 -29.29
C CYS A 830 2.22 1.11 -30.34
N LEU A 831 3.47 0.64 -30.14
CA LEU A 831 4.17 -0.27 -31.05
C LEU A 831 3.70 -1.74 -30.95
N TYR A 832 3.04 -2.12 -29.87
CA TYR A 832 2.30 -3.39 -29.76
C TYR A 832 0.98 -3.39 -30.57
N ASN A 833 0.54 -2.24 -31.06
CA ASN A 833 -0.78 -2.07 -31.66
C ASN A 833 -0.78 -1.73 -33.15
N LEU A 834 0.13 -0.87 -33.62
CA LEU A 834 0.30 -0.58 -35.05
C LEU A 834 1.78 -0.48 -35.45
N PRO A 835 2.14 -0.87 -36.68
CA PRO A 835 3.49 -0.64 -37.20
C PRO A 835 3.74 0.86 -37.41
N ARG A 836 5.01 1.29 -37.29
CA ARG A 836 5.44 2.70 -37.46
C ARG A 836 4.83 3.39 -38.68
N LYS A 837 4.75 2.70 -39.82
CA LYS A 837 4.18 3.20 -41.09
C LYS A 837 2.71 3.63 -41.00
N GLU A 838 1.92 3.01 -40.14
CA GLU A 838 0.50 3.33 -39.94
C GLU A 838 0.28 4.24 -38.73
N LEU A 839 1.09 4.06 -37.69
CA LEU A 839 1.02 4.83 -36.44
C LEU A 839 1.44 6.30 -36.62
N LEU A 840 2.59 6.57 -37.24
CA LEU A 840 3.17 7.91 -37.28
C LEU A 840 2.30 8.93 -38.06
N PRO A 841 1.64 8.57 -39.19
CA PRO A 841 0.68 9.46 -39.84
C PRO A 841 -0.57 9.75 -39.01
N LEU A 842 -1.06 8.77 -38.23
CA LEU A 842 -2.23 8.97 -37.34
C LEU A 842 -1.88 9.91 -36.19
N LEU A 843 -0.66 9.79 -35.64
CA LEU A 843 -0.10 10.68 -34.62
C LEU A 843 0.44 12.01 -35.19
N LYS A 844 0.30 12.28 -36.50
CA LYS A 844 0.70 13.52 -37.18
C LYS A 844 2.18 13.90 -36.95
N ILE A 845 3.04 12.91 -36.78
CA ILE A 845 4.46 13.11 -36.44
C ILE A 845 5.18 13.84 -37.60
N PRO A 846 5.92 14.94 -37.34
CA PRO A 846 6.48 15.77 -38.43
C PRO A 846 7.45 15.04 -39.37
N ARG A 847 8.21 14.06 -38.87
CA ARG A 847 9.30 13.38 -39.59
C ARG A 847 8.86 12.03 -40.17
N LEU A 848 8.00 12.07 -41.19
CA LEU A 848 7.44 10.84 -41.80
C LEU A 848 8.46 10.04 -42.64
N GLU A 849 9.52 10.67 -43.15
CA GLU A 849 10.55 9.98 -43.94
C GLU A 849 11.46 9.09 -43.06
N GLY A 850 11.74 7.87 -43.53
CA GLY A 850 12.48 6.84 -42.79
C GLY A 850 11.67 6.09 -41.71
N GLY A 851 10.54 6.64 -41.24
CA GLY A 851 9.72 6.00 -40.19
C GLY A 851 10.26 6.17 -38.76
N HIS A 852 11.12 7.16 -38.56
CA HIS A 852 11.59 7.60 -37.24
C HIS A 852 10.54 8.47 -36.55
N ALA A 853 10.50 8.47 -35.21
CA ALA A 853 9.53 9.28 -34.45
C ALA A 853 10.12 10.53 -33.80
N TYR A 854 11.42 10.81 -34.00
CA TYR A 854 12.13 11.92 -33.36
C TYR A 854 12.10 13.22 -34.18
N TYR A 855 11.91 14.35 -33.50
CA TYR A 855 11.79 15.68 -34.09
C TYR A 855 12.01 16.78 -33.04
N ASP A 856 12.29 18.01 -33.49
CA ASP A 856 12.38 19.19 -32.62
C ASP A 856 11.44 20.31 -33.07
N PHE A 857 11.12 21.23 -32.17
CA PHE A 857 10.36 22.45 -32.48
C PHE A 857 10.64 23.57 -31.47
N SER A 858 10.57 24.82 -31.90
CA SER A 858 10.75 26.00 -31.02
C SER A 858 9.42 26.76 -30.85
N PRO A 859 8.72 26.66 -29.70
CA PRO A 859 7.48 27.41 -29.47
C PRO A 859 7.73 28.92 -29.25
N THR A 860 8.93 29.32 -28.89
CA THR A 860 9.42 30.71 -28.78
C THR A 860 10.88 30.76 -29.22
N PRO A 861 11.44 31.90 -29.64
CA PRO A 861 12.85 32.01 -30.00
C PRO A 861 13.80 31.45 -28.92
N ASP A 862 13.48 31.68 -27.64
CA ASP A 862 14.35 31.34 -26.51
C ASP A 862 14.25 29.87 -26.05
N PHE A 863 13.37 29.05 -26.63
CA PHE A 863 13.13 27.66 -26.19
C PHE A 863 12.99 26.68 -27.35
N ARG A 864 13.62 25.51 -27.23
CA ARG A 864 13.47 24.37 -28.15
C ARG A 864 13.03 23.12 -27.38
N PHE A 865 12.04 22.42 -27.90
CA PHE A 865 11.65 21.08 -27.47
C PHE A 865 12.28 20.06 -28.40
N VAL A 866 12.85 19.00 -27.85
CA VAL A 866 13.49 17.91 -28.61
C VAL A 866 12.85 16.59 -28.21
N VAL A 867 12.08 16.00 -29.11
CA VAL A 867 11.37 14.73 -28.90
C VAL A 867 12.23 13.58 -29.42
N LEU A 868 12.57 12.64 -28.51
CA LEU A 868 13.35 11.44 -28.79
C LEU A 868 12.46 10.23 -29.06
N ASP A 869 12.91 9.40 -29.99
CA ASP A 869 12.39 8.08 -30.28
C ASP A 869 13.21 7.05 -29.50
N GLY A 870 12.80 6.81 -28.25
CA GLY A 870 13.41 5.79 -27.37
C GLY A 870 13.24 4.34 -27.86
N TYR A 871 12.50 4.12 -28.97
CA TYR A 871 12.30 2.82 -29.60
C TYR A 871 12.99 2.71 -30.96
N ASP A 872 13.90 3.64 -31.27
CA ASP A 872 14.70 3.65 -32.49
C ASP A 872 15.55 2.38 -32.58
N ILE A 873 16.29 2.02 -31.51
CA ILE A 873 16.86 0.68 -31.31
C ILE A 873 15.93 -0.10 -30.38
N SER A 874 14.99 -0.87 -30.94
CA SER A 874 14.11 -1.75 -30.15
C SER A 874 13.70 -3.01 -30.89
N ALA A 875 13.27 -4.01 -30.14
CA ALA A 875 12.80 -5.30 -30.66
C ALA A 875 11.32 -5.27 -31.14
N ILE A 876 10.70 -4.08 -31.17
CA ILE A 876 9.27 -3.87 -31.43
C ILE A 876 9.04 -2.71 -32.42
N GLY A 877 7.85 -2.64 -33.03
CA GLY A 877 7.42 -1.54 -33.92
C GLY A 877 8.07 -1.47 -35.31
N TRP A 878 9.31 -1.94 -35.45
CA TRP A 878 10.04 -2.06 -36.72
C TRP A 878 9.75 -3.38 -37.45
N PRO A 879 9.89 -3.45 -38.79
CA PRO A 879 9.73 -4.69 -39.56
C PRO A 879 10.77 -5.77 -39.20
N LYS A 880 10.36 -7.05 -39.28
CA LYS A 880 11.25 -8.19 -39.05
C LYS A 880 12.45 -8.16 -40.03
N GLY A 881 13.65 -8.07 -39.49
CA GLY A 881 14.90 -7.96 -40.26
C GLY A 881 15.40 -6.52 -40.49
N HIS A 882 14.70 -5.51 -39.96
CA HIS A 882 15.21 -4.13 -39.94
C HIS A 882 16.52 -4.04 -39.13
N PRO A 883 17.55 -3.29 -39.56
CA PRO A 883 18.85 -3.24 -38.88
C PRO A 883 18.75 -2.94 -37.38
N ASN A 884 17.90 -1.97 -37.00
CA ASN A 884 17.73 -1.57 -35.61
C ASN A 884 17.12 -2.70 -34.75
N SER A 885 16.24 -3.53 -35.31
CA SER A 885 15.68 -4.70 -34.62
C SER A 885 16.69 -5.83 -34.49
N VAL A 886 17.57 -6.01 -35.48
CA VAL A 886 18.66 -7.00 -35.41
C VAL A 886 19.64 -6.62 -34.32
N GLU A 887 20.04 -5.34 -34.22
CA GLU A 887 20.91 -4.86 -33.15
C GLU A 887 20.21 -4.88 -31.78
N ALA A 888 18.92 -4.53 -31.69
CA ALA A 888 18.15 -4.61 -30.46
C ALA A 888 18.00 -6.05 -29.93
N LEU A 889 17.73 -7.02 -30.80
CA LEU A 889 17.68 -8.44 -30.43
C LEU A 889 19.05 -8.96 -30.00
N LYS A 890 20.13 -8.50 -30.64
CA LYS A 890 21.51 -8.77 -30.23
C LYS A 890 21.80 -8.22 -28.82
N ILE A 891 21.48 -6.96 -28.55
CA ILE A 891 21.61 -6.35 -27.21
C ILE A 891 20.82 -7.15 -26.17
N LEU A 892 19.53 -7.42 -26.40
CA LEU A 892 18.70 -8.22 -25.49
C LEU A 892 19.22 -9.66 -25.29
N SER A 893 19.81 -10.28 -26.30
CA SER A 893 20.40 -11.62 -26.18
C SER A 893 21.70 -11.64 -25.34
N GLN A 894 22.43 -10.52 -25.30
CA GLN A 894 23.69 -10.36 -24.57
C GLN A 894 23.47 -9.85 -23.14
N LYS A 895 22.50 -8.96 -22.94
CA LYS A 895 22.24 -8.28 -21.66
C LYS A 895 21.13 -8.90 -20.81
N ASN A 896 20.15 -9.58 -21.40
CA ASN A 896 19.08 -10.24 -20.66
C ASN A 896 19.15 -11.76 -20.86
N PRO A 897 19.46 -12.56 -19.83
CA PRO A 897 19.62 -14.01 -19.97
C PRO A 897 18.28 -14.77 -20.10
N ASN A 898 17.14 -14.15 -19.74
CA ASN A 898 15.85 -14.82 -19.65
C ASN A 898 15.31 -15.28 -21.02
N ALA A 899 14.45 -16.30 -21.02
CA ALA A 899 13.73 -16.74 -22.22
C ALA A 899 12.65 -15.73 -22.63
N ASP A 900 11.82 -15.28 -21.68
CA ASP A 900 11.01 -14.07 -21.84
C ASP A 900 11.90 -12.84 -21.61
N LYS A 901 12.04 -12.01 -22.65
CA LYS A 901 12.85 -10.78 -22.61
C LYS A 901 12.16 -9.62 -21.90
N ASN A 902 10.92 -9.78 -21.41
CA ASN A 902 10.27 -8.82 -20.51
C ASN A 902 10.52 -9.15 -19.03
N SER A 903 11.04 -10.33 -18.71
CA SER A 903 11.39 -10.72 -17.33
C SER A 903 12.64 -9.99 -16.84
N PRO A 904 12.58 -9.32 -15.66
CA PRO A 904 13.74 -8.75 -14.97
C PRO A 904 14.44 -9.77 -14.05
N SER A 905 14.06 -11.04 -14.08
CA SER A 905 14.63 -12.08 -13.21
C SER A 905 16.13 -12.22 -13.42
N GLY A 906 16.91 -12.28 -12.33
CA GLY A 906 18.37 -12.32 -12.39
C GLY A 906 19.06 -11.02 -12.85
N LEU A 907 18.31 -9.96 -13.22
CA LEU A 907 18.89 -8.64 -13.52
C LEU A 907 18.91 -7.78 -12.26
N THR A 908 20.05 -7.11 -12.03
CA THR A 908 20.33 -6.31 -10.83
C THR A 908 20.81 -4.91 -11.18
N GLY A 909 20.45 -3.90 -10.37
CA GLY A 909 20.83 -2.51 -10.61
C GLY A 909 20.38 -2.00 -11.98
N LEU A 910 21.21 -1.16 -12.60
CA LEU A 910 20.94 -0.53 -13.90
C LEU A 910 20.76 -1.52 -15.06
N ASP A 911 21.27 -2.75 -14.97
CA ASP A 911 21.08 -3.75 -16.04
C ASP A 911 19.64 -4.29 -16.08
N ARG A 912 18.79 -4.00 -15.06
CA ARG A 912 17.33 -4.20 -15.14
C ARG A 912 16.65 -3.44 -16.29
N ARG A 913 17.33 -2.47 -16.92
CA ARG A 913 16.78 -1.70 -18.06
C ARG A 913 16.64 -2.51 -19.35
N TYR A 914 17.36 -3.62 -19.50
CA TYR A 914 17.39 -4.42 -20.74
C TYR A 914 16.18 -5.37 -20.88
N LEU A 915 15.00 -4.77 -20.91
CA LEU A 915 13.71 -5.46 -21.10
C LEU A 915 13.14 -5.13 -22.48
N MET A 916 12.42 -6.08 -23.08
CA MET A 916 11.87 -5.98 -24.44
C MET A 916 10.76 -4.93 -24.60
N PHE A 917 10.21 -4.44 -23.49
CA PHE A 917 9.29 -3.29 -23.46
C PHE A 917 10.00 -1.92 -23.44
N ASN A 918 11.32 -1.90 -23.34
CA ASN A 918 12.17 -0.70 -23.48
C ASN A 918 12.87 -0.69 -24.86
N GLY A 919 13.72 0.29 -25.08
CA GLY A 919 14.58 0.45 -26.25
C GLY A 919 15.75 1.39 -25.96
N GLY A 920 16.48 1.76 -27.02
CA GLY A 920 17.56 2.74 -27.01
C GLY A 920 17.49 3.72 -28.17
N VAL A 921 18.26 4.80 -28.08
CA VAL A 921 18.41 5.82 -29.12
C VAL A 921 19.53 5.41 -30.09
N GLY A 922 19.26 5.44 -31.41
CA GLY A 922 20.20 4.99 -32.44
C GLY A 922 21.31 5.99 -32.76
N LYS A 923 22.40 5.51 -33.35
CA LYS A 923 23.60 6.34 -33.66
C LYS A 923 23.33 7.47 -34.66
N GLU A 924 22.29 7.37 -35.48
CA GLU A 924 21.86 8.45 -36.38
C GLU A 924 21.02 9.50 -35.64
N GLN A 925 20.22 9.07 -34.67
CA GLN A 925 19.47 9.95 -33.77
C GLN A 925 20.39 10.67 -32.78
N LEU A 926 21.43 10.02 -32.23
CA LEU A 926 22.47 10.68 -31.42
C LEU A 926 23.17 11.80 -32.20
N LYS A 927 23.60 11.56 -33.45
CA LYS A 927 24.21 12.60 -34.30
C LYS A 927 23.26 13.74 -34.65
N TRP A 928 21.96 13.45 -34.79
CA TRP A 928 20.96 14.49 -34.97
C TRP A 928 20.76 15.30 -33.68
N LEU A 929 20.67 14.65 -32.52
CA LEU A 929 20.57 15.31 -31.21
C LEU A 929 21.77 16.24 -30.97
N ASP A 930 22.99 15.75 -31.18
CA ASP A 930 24.24 16.51 -31.14
C ASP A 930 24.15 17.80 -31.99
N SER A 931 23.77 17.66 -33.26
CA SER A 931 23.59 18.80 -34.17
C SER A 931 22.51 19.79 -33.70
N ILE A 932 21.41 19.32 -33.09
CA ILE A 932 20.32 20.18 -32.59
C ILE A 932 20.72 20.88 -31.29
N LEU A 933 21.44 20.23 -30.38
CA LEU A 933 21.94 20.84 -29.15
C LEU A 933 23.05 21.87 -29.45
N GLN A 934 23.90 21.61 -30.44
CA GLN A 934 24.87 22.57 -30.95
C GLN A 934 24.19 23.79 -31.60
N GLU A 935 23.13 23.60 -32.38
CA GLU A 935 22.35 24.69 -32.98
C GLU A 935 21.64 25.52 -31.90
N ALA A 936 20.96 24.87 -30.95
CA ALA A 936 20.29 25.51 -29.83
C ALA A 936 21.27 26.31 -28.95
N THR A 937 22.48 25.79 -28.74
CA THR A 937 23.56 26.50 -28.02
C THR A 937 24.01 27.75 -28.77
N ASN A 938 24.22 27.66 -30.08
CA ASN A 938 24.58 28.81 -30.92
C ASN A 938 23.49 29.90 -30.94
N LEU A 939 22.22 29.48 -30.86
CA LEU A 939 21.04 30.34 -30.78
C LEU A 939 20.67 30.76 -29.35
N LYS A 940 21.44 30.34 -28.32
CA LYS A 940 21.20 30.58 -26.89
C LYS A 940 19.83 30.14 -26.37
N GLN A 941 19.24 29.11 -26.97
CA GLN A 941 17.95 28.56 -26.57
C GLN A 941 18.08 27.67 -25.32
N LYS A 942 17.03 27.62 -24.52
CA LYS A 942 16.86 26.63 -23.44
C LYS A 942 16.15 25.39 -23.99
N VAL A 943 16.76 24.23 -23.81
CA VAL A 943 16.29 22.96 -24.39
C VAL A 943 15.53 22.13 -23.36
N ILE A 944 14.36 21.66 -23.76
CA ILE A 944 13.53 20.69 -23.04
C ILE A 944 13.52 19.39 -23.85
N VAL A 945 14.21 18.37 -23.36
CA VAL A 945 14.22 17.04 -23.97
C VAL A 945 12.99 16.28 -23.51
N CYS A 946 12.35 15.54 -24.42
CA CYS A 946 11.19 14.69 -24.14
C CYS A 946 11.46 13.29 -24.69
N CYS A 947 11.40 12.25 -23.87
CA CYS A 947 11.48 10.86 -24.30
C CYS A 947 10.35 10.06 -23.63
N HIS A 948 9.77 9.03 -24.27
CA HIS A 948 8.80 8.19 -23.57
C HIS A 948 9.47 7.45 -22.40
N LEU A 949 10.62 6.85 -22.69
CA LEU A 949 11.49 6.19 -21.72
C LEU A 949 12.31 7.23 -20.93
N PRO A 950 12.25 7.24 -19.59
CA PRO A 950 13.07 8.10 -18.75
C PRO A 950 14.58 7.98 -19.02
N LEU A 951 15.28 9.08 -18.78
CA LEU A 951 16.71 9.26 -19.07
C LEU A 951 17.61 9.28 -17.83
N ASP A 952 17.05 9.29 -16.62
CA ASP A 952 17.80 9.37 -15.36
C ASP A 952 17.35 8.30 -14.34
N PRO A 953 18.28 7.60 -13.66
CA PRO A 953 17.97 6.52 -12.73
C PRO A 953 17.48 6.95 -11.33
N GLY A 954 17.57 8.22 -10.94
CA GLY A 954 16.92 8.75 -9.72
C GLY A 954 15.45 9.09 -9.98
N ALA A 955 15.15 9.62 -11.17
CA ALA A 955 13.79 9.96 -11.58
C ALA A 955 12.90 8.75 -11.96
N THR A 956 13.42 7.52 -12.01
CA THR A 956 12.64 6.33 -12.39
C THR A 956 13.10 5.01 -11.76
N SER A 957 12.30 3.95 -11.89
CA SER A 957 12.79 2.60 -11.63
C SER A 957 13.74 2.13 -12.74
N PHE A 958 14.80 1.40 -12.38
CA PHE A 958 15.78 0.87 -13.36
C PHE A 958 15.15 -0.02 -14.44
N ALA A 959 13.98 -0.62 -14.18
CA ALA A 959 13.25 -1.44 -15.14
C ALA A 959 12.59 -0.62 -16.27
N ALA A 960 12.43 0.70 -16.10
CA ALA A 960 11.80 1.60 -17.07
C ALA A 960 12.81 2.51 -17.82
N LEU A 961 14.10 2.43 -17.48
CA LEU A 961 15.15 3.33 -18.00
C LEU A 961 15.50 3.02 -19.47
N LEU A 962 15.90 4.02 -20.24
CA LEU A 962 16.41 3.85 -21.62
C LEU A 962 17.66 2.94 -21.64
N TRP A 963 17.77 2.02 -22.62
CA TRP A 963 18.87 1.04 -22.71
C TRP A 963 20.27 1.66 -22.75
N ASN A 964 20.41 2.78 -23.46
CA ASN A 964 21.62 3.59 -23.54
C ASN A 964 21.35 5.02 -23.02
N TYR A 965 20.63 5.13 -21.89
CA TYR A 965 20.50 6.41 -21.18
C TYR A 965 21.86 7.04 -20.91
N ASP A 966 22.87 6.22 -20.63
CA ASP A 966 24.27 6.58 -20.45
C ASP A 966 24.84 7.30 -21.70
N GLU A 967 24.76 6.70 -22.89
CA GLU A 967 25.22 7.35 -24.14
C GLU A 967 24.44 8.64 -24.48
N VAL A 968 23.16 8.72 -24.10
CA VAL A 968 22.30 9.90 -24.34
C VAL A 968 22.59 11.02 -23.35
N MET A 969 22.83 10.69 -22.07
CA MET A 969 23.10 11.67 -21.02
C MET A 969 24.53 12.22 -21.11
N ASP A 970 25.53 11.40 -21.44
CA ASP A 970 26.89 11.89 -21.75
C ASP A 970 26.87 12.96 -22.85
N LEU A 971 26.02 12.79 -23.88
CA LEU A 971 25.82 13.76 -24.95
C LEU A 971 25.02 14.99 -24.49
N ILE A 972 23.99 14.82 -23.67
CA ILE A 972 23.23 15.95 -23.11
C ILE A 972 24.09 16.81 -22.17
N HIS A 973 24.95 16.18 -21.37
CA HIS A 973 25.84 16.83 -20.40
C HIS A 973 26.97 17.63 -21.04
N SER A 974 27.29 17.43 -22.33
CA SER A 974 28.22 18.31 -23.05
C SER A 974 27.59 19.65 -23.47
N TYR A 975 26.27 19.84 -23.26
CA TYR A 975 25.53 21.04 -23.68
C TYR A 975 24.74 21.71 -22.55
N ASN A 976 25.29 22.81 -22.01
CA ASN A 976 24.66 23.69 -21.02
C ASN A 976 23.28 24.27 -21.42
N CYS A 977 22.83 24.09 -22.67
CA CYS A 977 21.54 24.56 -23.15
C CYS A 977 20.36 23.70 -22.65
N VAL A 978 20.59 22.42 -22.34
CA VAL A 978 19.56 21.53 -21.79
C VAL A 978 19.27 21.90 -20.34
N LYS A 979 17.98 21.94 -19.98
CA LYS A 979 17.52 22.30 -18.62
C LYS A 979 16.51 21.33 -18.02
N VAL A 980 15.71 20.65 -18.84
CA VAL A 980 14.69 19.71 -18.38
C VAL A 980 14.58 18.52 -19.33
N CYS A 981 14.47 17.33 -18.76
CA CYS A 981 14.11 16.08 -19.41
C CYS A 981 12.73 15.61 -18.90
N LEU A 982 11.76 15.42 -19.80
CA LEU A 982 10.40 14.99 -19.49
C LEU A 982 10.14 13.57 -20.04
N ALA A 983 9.43 12.73 -19.28
CA ALA A 983 9.11 11.36 -19.69
C ALA A 983 7.80 10.78 -19.12
N GLY A 984 7.43 9.57 -19.57
CA GLY A 984 6.30 8.77 -19.06
C GLY A 984 6.77 7.35 -18.72
N HIS A 985 6.03 6.33 -19.15
CA HIS A 985 6.35 4.88 -19.09
C HIS A 985 6.40 4.26 -17.69
N ASN A 986 7.14 4.85 -16.74
CA ASN A 986 7.04 4.48 -15.34
C ASN A 986 5.77 5.13 -14.75
N HIS A 987 4.68 4.36 -14.71
CA HIS A 987 3.35 4.84 -14.31
C HIS A 987 3.26 5.52 -12.92
N LYS A 988 4.20 5.22 -12.01
CA LYS A 988 4.32 5.88 -10.70
C LYS A 988 4.79 7.34 -10.81
N GLY A 989 5.35 7.72 -11.95
CA GLY A 989 6.12 8.95 -12.12
C GLY A 989 7.41 8.96 -11.28
N GLY A 990 8.03 10.13 -11.22
CA GLY A 990 9.23 10.39 -10.43
C GLY A 990 9.82 11.77 -10.76
N TYR A 991 10.81 12.20 -9.98
CA TYR A 991 11.49 13.48 -10.16
C TYR A 991 12.88 13.47 -9.54
N ALA A 992 13.89 13.95 -10.27
CA ALA A 992 15.26 14.14 -9.80
C ALA A 992 15.91 15.37 -10.45
N ILE A 993 17.09 15.74 -9.96
CA ILE A 993 17.98 16.74 -10.57
C ILE A 993 19.36 16.08 -10.66
N ASP A 994 19.94 16.02 -11.86
CA ASP A 994 21.24 15.38 -12.05
C ASP A 994 22.43 16.26 -11.65
N SER A 995 23.63 15.71 -11.71
CA SER A 995 24.88 16.39 -11.33
C SER A 995 25.22 17.63 -12.16
N HIS A 996 24.51 17.87 -13.27
CA HIS A 996 24.69 19.04 -14.15
C HIS A 996 23.53 20.05 -14.01
N GLY A 997 22.64 19.85 -13.03
CA GLY A 997 21.50 20.74 -12.78
C GLY A 997 20.33 20.56 -13.75
N ILE A 998 20.28 19.45 -14.49
CA ILE A 998 19.17 19.15 -15.39
C ILE A 998 18.06 18.47 -14.59
N HIS A 999 16.85 19.01 -14.69
CA HIS A 999 15.66 18.45 -14.04
C HIS A 999 15.12 17.26 -14.83
N HIS A 1000 14.95 16.11 -14.20
CA HIS A 1000 14.32 14.93 -14.81
C HIS A 1000 12.95 14.70 -14.18
N ARG A 1001 11.87 14.80 -14.96
CA ARG A 1001 10.48 14.64 -14.48
C ARG A 1001 9.75 13.57 -15.28
N VAL A 1002 9.42 12.47 -14.61
CA VAL A 1002 8.61 11.39 -15.16
C VAL A 1002 7.16 11.55 -14.70
N LEU A 1003 6.23 11.55 -15.64
CA LEU A 1003 4.81 11.82 -15.42
C LEU A 1003 4.03 10.55 -15.05
N GLU A 1004 3.07 10.71 -14.15
CA GLU A 1004 2.19 9.67 -13.64
C GLU A 1004 1.12 9.28 -14.68
N ALA A 1005 0.77 7.99 -14.76
CA ALA A 1005 -0.05 7.44 -15.85
C ALA A 1005 -1.56 7.67 -15.70
N ALA A 1006 -2.21 8.09 -16.79
CA ALA A 1006 -3.67 8.21 -16.88
C ALA A 1006 -4.40 6.84 -16.84
N LEU A 1007 -3.75 5.73 -17.17
CA LEU A 1007 -4.33 4.38 -17.05
C LEU A 1007 -4.59 3.97 -15.59
N GLU A 1008 -3.73 4.35 -14.66
CA GLU A 1008 -3.78 3.87 -13.27
C GLU A 1008 -4.63 4.77 -12.35
N CYS A 1009 -5.44 5.66 -12.94
CA CYS A 1009 -6.37 6.53 -12.24
C CYS A 1009 -7.71 5.82 -11.94
N PRO A 1010 -8.06 5.56 -10.66
CA PRO A 1010 -9.37 5.06 -10.30
C PRO A 1010 -10.50 5.99 -10.78
N PRO A 1011 -11.71 5.46 -11.07
CA PRO A 1011 -12.85 6.26 -11.47
C PRO A 1011 -13.17 7.40 -10.50
N GLY A 1012 -13.04 8.65 -10.98
CA GLY A 1012 -13.19 9.86 -10.17
C GLY A 1012 -11.88 10.57 -9.82
N THR A 1013 -10.74 10.10 -10.33
CA THR A 1013 -9.42 10.77 -10.24
C THR A 1013 -8.80 11.00 -11.62
N ASP A 1014 -7.84 11.91 -11.69
CA ASP A 1014 -7.10 12.27 -12.90
C ASP A 1014 -5.56 12.19 -12.75
N ALA A 1015 -4.86 12.11 -13.88
CA ALA A 1015 -3.42 12.30 -14.00
C ALA A 1015 -3.10 13.04 -15.30
N PHE A 1016 -3.30 14.35 -15.29
CA PHE A 1016 -2.83 15.27 -16.32
C PHE A 1016 -2.43 16.61 -15.70
N GLY A 1017 -1.78 17.47 -16.46
CA GLY A 1017 -1.40 18.79 -15.97
C GLY A 1017 -1.21 19.81 -17.08
N TYR A 1018 -0.62 20.94 -16.69
CA TYR A 1018 -0.04 21.92 -17.59
C TYR A 1018 1.25 22.47 -16.99
N ILE A 1019 2.16 22.88 -17.86
CA ILE A 1019 3.42 23.51 -17.48
C ILE A 1019 3.38 24.97 -17.91
N ASP A 1020 3.61 25.87 -16.95
CA ASP A 1020 3.89 27.28 -17.18
C ASP A 1020 5.41 27.48 -17.34
N VAL A 1021 5.82 28.11 -18.43
CA VAL A 1021 7.25 28.33 -18.77
C VAL A 1021 7.63 29.78 -18.52
N PHE A 1022 8.69 29.99 -17.74
CA PHE A 1022 9.26 31.30 -17.41
C PHE A 1022 10.71 31.39 -17.88
N SER A 1023 11.28 32.60 -17.86
CA SER A 1023 12.69 32.86 -18.16
C SER A 1023 13.69 32.07 -17.31
N ASP A 1024 13.24 31.71 -16.11
CA ASP A 1024 13.97 31.28 -14.91
C ASP A 1024 13.49 29.91 -14.40
N GLY A 1025 12.56 29.25 -15.10
CA GLY A 1025 12.16 27.86 -14.79
C GLY A 1025 10.84 27.43 -15.41
N LEU A 1026 10.48 26.17 -15.17
CA LEU A 1026 9.17 25.58 -15.46
C LEU A 1026 8.38 25.34 -14.16
N TYR A 1027 7.06 25.48 -14.23
CA TYR A 1027 6.14 25.08 -13.16
C TYR A 1027 5.03 24.17 -13.68
N LEU A 1028 5.09 22.88 -13.32
CA LEU A 1028 4.03 21.91 -13.56
C LEU A 1028 2.95 22.09 -12.50
N THR A 1029 1.75 22.49 -12.93
CA THR A 1029 0.51 22.36 -12.15
C THR A 1029 -0.26 21.14 -12.65
N ALA A 1030 -0.61 20.25 -11.75
CA ALA A 1030 -1.11 18.92 -12.07
C ALA A 1030 -2.41 18.56 -11.32
N THR A 1031 -3.00 17.42 -11.64
CA THR A 1031 -4.27 16.92 -11.10
C THR A 1031 -4.10 15.58 -10.39
N ASP A 1032 -4.85 15.41 -9.29
CA ASP A 1032 -4.92 14.27 -8.36
C ASP A 1032 -3.66 13.40 -8.21
N ARG A 1033 -3.45 12.43 -9.10
CA ARG A 1033 -2.32 11.49 -9.03
C ARG A 1033 -1.02 12.02 -9.60
N MET A 1034 -1.07 13.07 -10.42
CA MET A 1034 0.12 13.69 -11.03
C MET A 1034 0.67 14.77 -10.09
N SER A 1035 1.95 14.65 -9.72
CA SER A 1035 2.59 15.58 -8.79
C SER A 1035 2.90 16.93 -9.45
N SER A 1036 2.58 18.04 -8.77
CA SER A 1036 2.96 19.39 -9.21
C SER A 1036 4.43 19.68 -8.85
N SER A 1037 5.23 20.23 -9.76
CA SER A 1037 6.68 20.41 -9.55
C SER A 1037 7.23 21.75 -10.08
N LYS A 1038 8.27 22.27 -9.42
CA LYS A 1038 9.03 23.46 -9.85
C LYS A 1038 10.41 23.04 -10.33
N MET A 1039 10.80 23.48 -11.52
CA MET A 1039 12.05 23.16 -12.18
C MET A 1039 12.76 24.47 -12.51
N LEU A 1040 13.49 25.02 -11.54
CA LEU A 1040 14.14 26.34 -11.63
C LEU A 1040 15.51 26.24 -12.29
N PHE A 1041 15.83 27.15 -13.20
CA PHE A 1041 17.13 27.15 -13.87
C PHE A 1041 18.16 27.87 -13.00
N ASP A 1042 19.23 27.19 -12.61
CA ASP A 1042 20.30 27.79 -11.82
C ASP A 1042 20.97 28.95 -12.56
N SER A 1043 21.02 30.11 -11.89
CA SER A 1043 21.58 31.35 -12.43
C SER A 1043 23.11 31.41 -12.43
N ALA A 1044 23.79 30.28 -12.18
CA ALA A 1044 25.25 30.22 -11.95
C ALA A 1044 26.08 30.05 -13.23
N CYS A 1045 25.47 29.61 -14.35
CA CYS A 1045 26.20 29.18 -15.54
C CYS A 1045 26.27 30.20 -16.69
N ASP A 1046 25.54 31.33 -16.61
CA ASP A 1046 25.51 32.37 -17.66
C ASP A 1046 26.59 33.45 -17.46
N CYS A 1047 27.50 33.28 -16.50
CA CYS A 1047 28.57 34.23 -16.16
C CYS A 1047 29.83 34.05 -17.04
N GLU A 1048 29.89 34.84 -18.12
CA GLU A 1048 31.06 35.29 -18.91
C GLU A 1048 32.33 34.40 -19.03
N ASN A 1049 32.76 34.19 -20.29
CA ASN A 1049 34.10 33.68 -20.63
C ASN A 1049 35.23 34.65 -20.18
N GLY A 1050 35.64 34.56 -18.91
CA GLY A 1050 36.79 35.26 -18.35
C GLY A 1050 38.08 34.41 -18.42
N TYR A 1051 39.09 34.91 -19.14
CA TYR A 1051 40.39 34.23 -19.27
C TYR A 1051 41.04 33.92 -17.91
N ILE A 1052 41.29 32.64 -17.63
CA ILE A 1052 42.34 32.21 -16.68
C ILE A 1052 43.22 31.18 -17.39
N THR A 1053 44.51 31.51 -17.53
CA THR A 1053 45.51 30.65 -18.16
C THR A 1053 45.93 29.50 -17.25
N THR A 1054 46.17 28.33 -17.84
CA THR A 1054 46.75 27.16 -17.16
C THR A 1054 48.08 27.51 -16.47
N SER A 1055 48.17 27.25 -15.16
CA SER A 1055 49.46 27.12 -14.47
C SER A 1055 49.42 25.91 -13.55
N THR A 1056 50.41 25.04 -13.73
CA THR A 1056 50.59 23.75 -13.05
C THR A 1056 50.80 23.88 -11.55
N LEU A 1057 50.15 23.01 -10.77
CA LEU A 1057 50.83 21.93 -10.05
C LEU A 1057 49.85 20.83 -9.62
#